data_AF-A0A9E2LSR8-F1
#
_entry.id   AF-A0A9E2LSR8-F1
#
_cell.length_a   1.000
_cell.length_b   1.000
_cell.length_c   1.000
_cell.angle_alpha   90.00
_cell.angle_beta   90.00
_cell.angle_gamma   90.00
#
_symmetry.space_group_name_H-M   'P 1'
#
loop_
_entity.id
_entity.type
_entity.pdbx_description
1 polymer ?
#
loop_
_entity_poly.entity_id
_entity_poly.type
_entity_poly.pdbx_seq_one_letter_code
_entity_poly.pdbx_strand_id
1 'polypeptide(L)'
;MSLQTFFTNATRYCALIVASAMLVACGGGGSSTTENPPAPPGTSDAPTVTLGAGSTSVSYNTGTTVTWSSTNSTSCTSTGGGGTSTSGSFDTGALSVTTSYTVTCMGAGGTTNNGITITVAPSAITGVADAGSGNVRVMSANDLAAGSIISISGTTNYDGTYTVVSADNAGFVIAHAYVANDTTGSWQLAGGMVAGCSTIGDTGAIMLTTVPSRFNGVAPLAVFFDAAATTATTTTKPFHELEYRWDFGDSAGSPTRGTTWSTGSRSGGSSRNSATGPEAAHVFESPGVYTVGLTVTDGTNTVSNHCARIVVQNPDTVFAGTNTICIGATSVPFAGVNGCPAGAATAQQPSFPAALSAYAHSGKRVLFQRGNTFTAATSGYLTETGPGILGAFGAGSAPLMRMTGNAQILLLSSRDTPNIKDWRIMDLEFDGLSKTDCVGIDAEGGINQVLILNMNIHDAAIGVGLNSDLLNLHYLSGATGHAMFDEIAIIDSTITPRFNAPDGWEVYASATRASIQGNTFGNMLNDSSMGSHVVRIPYMEKGVIANNTIARAGQNQLAIKLHGQPWCESNSSAGTCTVYDNETPPPTYTYATNTHPIGIFNTLSGYTEKIIIADNKIIGADNPYTMSVASQNLNSDERLRDIIVERNWFVSGTGTQLAILFTAKDMTIRNNIVDMNLGIYKTFANVFDPGTSPPSNNIKILNNTVYGGAGNEFVGVEIHPTATNISVVNNLLSVPAALNPVMISGTGASGLVQSNNLLSNSPASLFISASPVNPADFGLNATSPAREAGSSAVPVRSDFFLTGRPLGITDIGAYEY
;
A
#
# COMPACT_ATOMS: atom_id res chain seq x y z
N MET A 1 -25.91 6.82 -17.00
CA MET A 1 -27.18 6.06 -17.19
C MET A 1 -27.33 5.12 -16.00
N SER A 2 -28.44 5.19 -15.28
CA SER A 2 -28.61 4.63 -13.93
C SER A 2 -28.76 3.11 -13.91
N LEU A 3 -28.12 2.48 -12.92
CA LEU A 3 -28.03 1.04 -12.68
C LEU A 3 -29.32 0.44 -12.06
N GLN A 4 -30.50 0.92 -12.45
CA GLN A 4 -31.76 0.68 -11.71
C GLN A 4 -32.83 -0.11 -12.47
N THR A 5 -32.50 -0.79 -13.56
CA THR A 5 -33.46 -1.68 -14.23
C THR A 5 -32.74 -2.92 -14.70
N PHE A 6 -32.81 -4.01 -13.94
CA PHE A 6 -32.81 -5.40 -14.45
C PHE A 6 -32.82 -6.44 -13.32
N PHE A 7 -33.78 -6.40 -12.39
CA PHE A 7 -34.12 -7.60 -11.60
C PHE A 7 -35.60 -7.60 -11.19
N THR A 8 -36.47 -7.96 -12.12
CA THR A 8 -37.74 -8.62 -11.77
C THR A 8 -38.01 -9.75 -12.77
N ASN A 9 -38.39 -10.90 -12.20
CA ASN A 9 -38.95 -12.10 -12.83
C ASN A 9 -37.98 -13.19 -13.29
N ALA A 10 -37.54 -14.01 -12.34
CA ALA A 10 -37.23 -15.41 -12.57
C ALA A 10 -38.20 -16.28 -11.75
N THR A 11 -39.20 -16.89 -12.40
CA THR A 11 -39.84 -18.10 -11.87
C THR A 11 -40.37 -18.99 -13.00
N ARG A 12 -39.85 -20.24 -13.01
CA ARG A 12 -40.41 -21.52 -13.49
C ARG A 12 -40.57 -21.76 -15.01
N TYR A 13 -39.91 -22.79 -15.57
CA TYR A 13 -40.39 -24.20 -15.62
C TYR A 13 -39.48 -25.12 -16.47
N CYS A 14 -39.59 -26.41 -16.16
CA CYS A 14 -38.96 -27.59 -16.75
C CYS A 14 -39.23 -27.86 -18.25
N ALA A 15 -38.29 -28.62 -18.85
CA ALA A 15 -38.36 -29.64 -19.90
C ALA A 15 -39.66 -29.81 -20.75
N LEU A 16 -39.53 -29.82 -22.09
CA LEU A 16 -39.72 -31.00 -22.95
C LEU A 16 -39.45 -30.71 -24.44
N ILE A 17 -39.09 -31.80 -25.15
CA ILE A 17 -38.75 -31.98 -26.57
C ILE A 17 -39.97 -31.79 -27.51
N VAL A 18 -39.76 -31.35 -28.77
CA VAL A 18 -40.22 -31.97 -30.05
C VAL A 18 -39.99 -31.03 -31.26
N ALA A 19 -39.66 -31.68 -32.38
CA ALA A 19 -39.06 -31.23 -33.62
C ALA A 19 -39.98 -30.57 -34.68
N SER A 20 -39.30 -30.15 -35.77
CA SER A 20 -39.74 -29.99 -37.18
C SER A 20 -40.13 -28.58 -37.60
N ALA A 21 -39.88 -28.06 -38.81
CA ALA A 21 -38.99 -28.34 -39.95
C ALA A 21 -39.34 -27.28 -41.04
N MET A 22 -38.37 -26.96 -41.92
CA MET A 22 -38.43 -26.41 -43.30
C MET A 22 -37.57 -25.13 -43.48
N LEU A 23 -36.36 -25.17 -44.10
CA LEU A 23 -36.00 -25.24 -45.55
C LEU A 23 -36.57 -24.04 -46.36
N VAL A 24 -35.90 -23.23 -47.20
CA VAL A 24 -34.70 -23.27 -48.11
C VAL A 24 -34.32 -21.78 -48.36
N ALA A 25 -33.06 -21.32 -48.51
CA ALA A 25 -32.34 -21.35 -49.79
C ALA A 25 -30.86 -20.95 -49.72
N CYS A 26 -30.13 -21.56 -50.65
CA CYS A 26 -28.69 -21.61 -50.88
C CYS A 26 -28.03 -20.29 -51.32
N GLY A 27 -26.72 -20.25 -51.08
CA GLY A 27 -25.74 -19.45 -51.81
C GLY A 27 -24.32 -19.80 -51.36
N GLY A 28 -23.77 -20.92 -51.85
CA GLY A 28 -22.43 -21.38 -51.54
C GLY A 28 -21.34 -20.70 -52.37
N GLY A 29 -20.12 -20.71 -51.83
CA GLY A 29 -18.89 -20.34 -52.51
C GLY A 29 -17.68 -20.74 -51.65
N GLY A 30 -17.23 -21.99 -51.79
CA GLY A 30 -16.03 -22.48 -51.13
C GLY A 30 -14.76 -21.94 -51.79
N SER A 31 -13.82 -21.46 -50.98
CA SER A 31 -12.41 -21.33 -51.34
C SER A 31 -11.61 -22.06 -50.27
N SER A 32 -10.99 -23.16 -50.66
CA SER A 32 -10.06 -23.93 -49.85
C SER A 32 -8.76 -23.16 -49.69
N THR A 33 -8.57 -22.54 -48.53
CA THR A 33 -7.22 -22.30 -48.00
C THR A 33 -7.12 -23.12 -46.73
N THR A 34 -6.13 -24.00 -46.67
CA THR A 34 -5.79 -24.77 -45.48
C THR A 34 -5.27 -23.79 -44.43
N GLU A 35 -6.16 -23.21 -43.62
CA GLU A 35 -5.74 -22.57 -42.38
C GLU A 35 -5.30 -23.68 -41.43
N ASN A 36 -4.02 -23.61 -41.06
CA ASN A 36 -3.45 -24.35 -39.95
C ASN A 36 -4.36 -24.10 -38.72
N PRO A 37 -4.70 -25.11 -37.89
CA PRO A 37 -5.42 -24.85 -36.65
C PRO A 37 -4.69 -23.75 -35.85
N PRO A 38 -5.40 -22.80 -35.23
CA PRO A 38 -4.76 -21.74 -34.46
C PRO A 38 -3.84 -22.39 -33.43
N ALA A 39 -2.58 -21.94 -33.44
CA ALA A 39 -1.57 -22.43 -32.51
C ALA A 39 -2.10 -22.25 -31.06
N PRO A 40 -1.78 -23.18 -30.14
CA PRO A 40 -2.08 -23.00 -28.72
C PRO A 40 -1.59 -21.62 -28.27
N PRO A 41 -2.27 -20.92 -27.34
CA PRO A 41 -1.78 -19.63 -26.84
C PRO A 41 -0.34 -19.82 -26.35
N GLY A 42 0.61 -19.20 -27.05
CA GLY A 42 2.00 -19.24 -26.66
C GLY A 42 2.13 -18.62 -25.28
N THR A 43 2.65 -19.37 -24.32
CA THR A 43 2.99 -18.82 -23.01
C THR A 43 4.11 -17.81 -23.23
N SER A 44 3.80 -16.51 -23.12
CA SER A 44 4.84 -15.48 -23.19
C SER A 44 5.82 -15.66 -22.04
N ASP A 45 7.12 -15.75 -22.35
CA ASP A 45 8.15 -15.91 -21.34
C ASP A 45 8.19 -14.70 -20.39
N ALA A 46 8.38 -14.97 -19.10
CA ALA A 46 8.51 -13.92 -18.09
C ALA A 46 9.76 -13.06 -18.37
N PRO A 47 9.68 -11.73 -18.17
CA PRO A 47 10.84 -10.87 -18.29
C PRO A 47 11.90 -11.20 -17.22
N THR A 48 13.17 -10.98 -17.56
CA THR A 48 14.28 -11.02 -16.59
C THR A 48 15.00 -9.69 -16.58
N VAL A 49 15.59 -9.30 -15.45
CA VAL A 49 16.41 -8.08 -15.36
C VAL A 49 17.67 -8.34 -14.53
N THR A 50 18.80 -7.91 -15.10
CA THR A 50 20.11 -7.98 -14.45
C THR A 50 20.62 -6.57 -14.24
N LEU A 51 21.04 -6.24 -13.01
CA LEU A 51 21.70 -4.98 -12.67
C LEU A 51 23.20 -5.21 -12.47
N GLY A 52 23.98 -4.19 -12.79
CA GLY A 52 25.38 -4.07 -12.43
C GLY A 52 25.69 -2.65 -11.98
N ALA A 53 26.83 -2.47 -11.33
CA ALA A 53 27.38 -1.16 -11.01
C ALA A 53 28.87 -1.12 -11.29
N GLY A 54 29.40 0.04 -11.70
CA GLY A 54 30.84 0.24 -11.87
C GLY A 54 31.61 -0.07 -10.60
N SER A 55 31.07 0.33 -9.44
CA SER A 55 31.44 -0.18 -8.13
C SER A 55 30.20 -0.32 -7.25
N THR A 56 30.10 -1.40 -6.47
CA THR A 56 29.06 -1.56 -5.42
C THR A 56 29.49 -0.95 -4.08
N SER A 57 30.71 -0.41 -3.99
CA SER A 57 31.22 0.34 -2.84
C SER A 57 31.92 1.61 -3.32
N VAL A 58 31.46 2.77 -2.85
CA VAL A 58 32.00 4.08 -3.21
C VAL A 58 32.48 4.82 -1.96
N SER A 59 33.42 5.73 -2.11
CA SER A 59 33.81 6.61 -1.00
C SER A 59 32.70 7.62 -0.68
N TYR A 60 32.66 8.12 0.54
CA TYR A 60 31.74 9.17 0.95
C TYR A 60 31.79 10.39 0.00
N ASN A 61 30.62 10.90 -0.37
CA ASN A 61 30.43 11.98 -1.34
C ASN A 61 31.04 11.71 -2.72
N THR A 62 31.07 10.44 -3.13
CA THR A 62 31.40 10.02 -4.50
C THR A 62 30.30 9.13 -5.08
N GLY A 63 30.31 8.91 -6.40
CA GLY A 63 29.28 8.16 -7.11
C GLY A 63 29.81 6.99 -7.91
N THR A 64 28.88 6.22 -8.49
CA THR A 64 29.14 5.14 -9.43
C THR A 64 28.09 5.20 -10.55
N THR A 65 28.31 4.46 -11.63
CA THR A 65 27.29 4.21 -12.64
C THR A 65 26.57 2.90 -12.34
N VAL A 66 25.24 2.92 -12.30
CA VAL A 66 24.39 1.71 -12.28
C VAL A 66 23.93 1.43 -13.71
N THR A 67 23.96 0.16 -14.11
CA THR A 67 23.58 -0.30 -15.44
C THR A 67 22.59 -1.46 -15.34
N TRP A 68 21.68 -1.60 -16.30
CA TRP A 68 20.81 -2.77 -16.38
C TRP A 68 20.63 -3.27 -17.82
N SER A 69 20.26 -4.54 -17.92
CA SER A 69 19.79 -5.17 -19.15
C SER A 69 18.70 -6.18 -18.83
N SER A 70 17.75 -6.34 -19.74
CA SER A 70 16.64 -7.28 -19.60
C SER A 70 16.44 -8.17 -20.82
N THR A 71 15.78 -9.31 -20.60
CA THR A 71 15.28 -10.20 -21.67
C THR A 71 13.77 -10.33 -21.56
N ASN A 72 13.10 -10.61 -22.68
CA ASN A 72 11.64 -10.74 -22.78
C ASN A 72 10.87 -9.53 -22.22
N SER A 73 11.55 -8.38 -22.12
CA SER A 73 10.97 -7.11 -21.68
C SER A 73 10.76 -6.17 -22.86
N THR A 74 9.74 -5.33 -22.77
CA THR A 74 9.43 -4.23 -23.68
C THR A 74 9.87 -2.89 -23.10
N SER A 75 9.99 -2.77 -21.78
CA SER A 75 10.38 -1.54 -21.08
C SER A 75 10.95 -1.84 -19.69
N CYS A 76 11.79 -0.94 -19.18
CA CYS A 76 12.29 -1.00 -17.80
C CYS A 76 12.42 0.40 -17.20
N THR A 77 12.07 0.57 -15.92
CA THR A 77 12.25 1.82 -15.17
C THR A 77 13.11 1.62 -13.95
N SER A 78 13.89 2.65 -13.59
CA SER A 78 14.72 2.65 -12.39
C SER A 78 14.38 3.77 -11.43
N THR A 79 14.48 3.50 -10.13
CA THR A 79 14.37 4.51 -9.06
C THR A 79 15.47 5.58 -9.12
N GLY A 80 16.59 5.32 -9.82
CA GLY A 80 17.69 6.27 -10.01
C GLY A 80 17.64 7.06 -11.32
N GLY A 81 16.67 6.81 -12.19
CA GLY A 81 16.56 7.41 -13.52
C GLY A 81 17.20 6.56 -14.65
N GLY A 82 17.50 7.19 -15.79
CA GLY A 82 18.12 6.51 -16.94
C GLY A 82 17.16 6.04 -18.05
N GLY A 83 15.89 6.45 -18.00
CA GLY A 83 14.91 6.20 -19.07
C GLY A 83 14.14 4.89 -18.92
N THR A 84 13.45 4.50 -20.02
CA THR A 84 12.45 3.41 -20.03
C THR A 84 12.82 2.22 -20.90
N SER A 85 14.07 2.18 -21.39
CA SER A 85 14.56 1.17 -22.32
C SER A 85 14.84 -0.19 -21.66
N THR A 86 14.87 -1.25 -22.47
CA THR A 86 15.19 -2.63 -22.03
C THR A 86 16.64 -2.80 -21.53
N SER A 87 17.47 -1.79 -21.72
CA SER A 87 18.76 -1.64 -21.08
C SER A 87 19.05 -0.16 -20.86
N GLY A 88 19.81 0.18 -19.85
CA GLY A 88 20.18 1.58 -19.61
C GLY A 88 21.24 1.74 -18.54
N SER A 89 21.54 3.00 -18.25
CA SER A 89 22.51 3.37 -17.23
C SER A 89 22.19 4.73 -16.64
N PHE A 90 22.47 4.93 -15.35
CA PHE A 90 22.49 6.25 -14.72
C PHE A 90 23.69 6.37 -13.78
N ASP A 91 24.17 7.61 -13.62
CA ASP A 91 25.13 7.95 -12.58
C ASP A 91 24.36 8.20 -11.27
N THR A 92 24.83 7.60 -10.17
CA THR A 92 24.22 7.79 -8.85
C THR A 92 24.38 9.20 -8.31
N GLY A 93 25.35 9.96 -8.85
CA GLY A 93 25.86 11.16 -8.21
C GLY A 93 26.60 10.85 -6.91
N ALA A 94 27.03 11.90 -6.20
CA ALA A 94 27.72 11.78 -4.92
C ALA A 94 26.79 11.20 -3.84
N LEU A 95 27.18 10.06 -3.26
CA LEU A 95 26.46 9.39 -2.19
C LEU A 95 27.14 9.64 -0.84
N SER A 96 26.38 10.19 0.10
CA SER A 96 26.77 10.28 1.52
C SER A 96 26.25 9.10 2.34
N VAL A 97 25.30 8.34 1.80
CA VAL A 97 24.69 7.16 2.44
C VAL A 97 24.59 5.99 1.49
N THR A 98 24.72 4.79 2.06
CA THR A 98 24.34 3.55 1.38
C THR A 98 22.91 3.69 0.84
N THR A 99 22.76 3.48 -0.46
CA THR A 99 21.52 3.74 -1.20
C THR A 99 21.17 2.53 -2.04
N SER A 100 19.90 2.15 -2.04
CA SER A 100 19.41 1.05 -2.87
C SER A 100 18.63 1.57 -4.07
N TYR A 101 18.91 0.98 -5.23
CA TYR A 101 18.23 1.26 -6.48
C TYR A 101 17.50 0.01 -6.96
N THR A 102 16.29 0.18 -7.46
CA THR A 102 15.50 -0.91 -8.04
C THR A 102 15.25 -0.61 -9.50
N VAL A 103 15.40 -1.61 -10.35
CA VAL A 103 14.94 -1.58 -11.74
C VAL A 103 13.78 -2.55 -11.87
N THR A 104 12.67 -2.06 -12.40
CA THR A 104 11.48 -2.84 -12.75
C THR A 104 11.41 -2.97 -14.26
N CYS A 105 11.30 -4.19 -14.78
CA CYS A 105 11.19 -4.49 -16.20
C CYS A 105 9.90 -5.23 -16.53
N MET A 106 9.27 -4.88 -17.63
CA MET A 106 7.99 -5.42 -18.06
C MET A 106 8.09 -6.07 -19.41
N GLY A 107 7.28 -7.10 -19.66
CA GLY A 107 7.06 -7.65 -21.00
C GLY A 107 5.77 -8.47 -21.07
N ALA A 108 5.53 -9.12 -22.20
CA ALA A 108 4.30 -9.87 -22.42
C ALA A 108 4.08 -11.04 -21.41
N GLY A 109 5.15 -11.52 -20.74
CA GLY A 109 5.08 -12.54 -19.69
C GLY A 109 4.85 -12.01 -18.27
N GLY A 110 4.85 -10.69 -18.06
CA GLY A 110 4.60 -10.05 -16.76
C GLY A 110 5.57 -8.91 -16.44
N THR A 111 5.81 -8.67 -15.15
CA THR A 111 6.81 -7.72 -14.66
C THR A 111 7.78 -8.44 -13.73
N THR A 112 9.05 -8.06 -13.80
CA THR A 112 10.12 -8.50 -12.90
C THR A 112 10.81 -7.27 -12.34
N ASN A 113 11.49 -7.40 -11.21
CA ASN A 113 12.35 -6.35 -10.70
C ASN A 113 13.61 -6.95 -10.10
N ASN A 114 14.64 -6.12 -9.98
CA ASN A 114 15.87 -6.47 -9.29
C ASN A 114 16.48 -5.22 -8.67
N GLY A 115 17.09 -5.38 -7.50
CA GLY A 115 17.65 -4.30 -6.71
C GLY A 115 19.16 -4.39 -6.63
N ILE A 116 19.83 -3.24 -6.53
CA ILE A 116 21.25 -3.16 -6.22
C ILE A 116 21.46 -2.13 -5.12
N THR A 117 22.31 -2.47 -4.15
CA THR A 117 22.66 -1.56 -3.05
C THR A 117 24.08 -1.07 -3.27
N ILE A 118 24.25 0.24 -3.40
CA ILE A 118 25.56 0.89 -3.47
C ILE A 118 25.92 1.31 -2.05
N THR A 119 26.97 0.68 -1.52
CA THR A 119 27.43 0.92 -0.15
C THR A 119 28.37 2.13 -0.12
N VAL A 120 28.15 3.06 0.79
CA VAL A 120 29.11 4.15 1.04
C VAL A 120 30.12 3.68 2.07
N ALA A 121 31.39 3.64 1.69
CA ALA A 121 32.48 3.24 2.55
C ALA A 121 32.71 4.27 3.66
N PRO A 122 33.12 3.85 4.87
CA PRO A 122 33.46 4.75 5.96
C PRO A 122 34.54 5.77 5.58
N SER A 123 34.33 7.02 5.99
CA SER A 123 35.27 8.14 5.85
C SER A 123 36.34 8.08 6.94
N ALA A 124 37.61 8.25 6.56
CA ALA A 124 38.72 8.20 7.50
C ALA A 124 38.71 9.37 8.48
N ILE A 125 38.97 9.09 9.75
CA ILE A 125 39.20 10.11 10.77
C ILE A 125 40.66 10.56 10.66
N THR A 126 40.87 11.86 10.52
CA THR A 126 42.21 12.46 10.38
C THR A 126 42.75 13.03 11.70
N GLY A 127 41.89 13.13 12.71
CA GLY A 127 42.28 13.55 14.05
C GLY A 127 41.08 13.68 14.98
N VAL A 128 41.34 13.66 16.27
CA VAL A 128 40.37 13.88 17.33
C VAL A 128 40.94 14.88 18.32
N ALA A 129 40.15 15.87 18.75
CA ALA A 129 40.57 16.90 19.69
C ALA A 129 39.49 17.18 20.74
N ASP A 130 39.91 17.68 21.91
CA ASP A 130 38.99 18.13 22.95
C ASP A 130 38.20 19.36 22.45
N ALA A 131 36.87 19.28 22.51
CA ALA A 131 35.98 20.39 22.17
C ALA A 131 35.41 21.08 23.43
N GLY A 132 35.84 20.66 24.62
CA GLY A 132 35.38 21.17 25.90
C GLY A 132 33.97 20.70 26.27
N SER A 133 33.60 20.91 27.54
CA SER A 133 32.24 20.65 28.05
C SER A 133 31.73 19.21 27.82
N GLY A 134 32.64 18.23 27.87
CA GLY A 134 32.28 16.82 27.63
C GLY A 134 32.05 16.47 26.16
N ASN A 135 32.59 17.26 25.23
CA ASN A 135 32.50 17.04 23.80
C ASN A 135 33.87 16.79 23.16
N VAL A 136 33.86 16.10 22.03
CA VAL A 136 35.04 15.75 21.24
C VAL A 136 34.83 16.18 19.79
N ARG A 137 35.81 16.86 19.19
CA ARG A 137 35.82 17.19 17.76
C ARG A 137 36.57 16.12 16.98
N VAL A 138 35.88 15.49 16.03
CA VAL A 138 36.42 14.53 15.06
C VAL A 138 36.71 15.29 13.76
N MET A 139 37.95 15.22 13.28
CA MET A 139 38.41 15.88 12.06
C MET A 139 38.25 14.93 10.88
N SER A 140 37.36 15.27 9.96
CA SER A 140 37.17 14.57 8.68
C SER A 140 36.35 15.48 7.77
N ALA A 141 36.68 15.45 6.47
CA ALA A 141 35.81 16.07 5.47
C ALA A 141 34.41 15.45 5.55
N ASN A 142 33.38 16.30 5.54
CA ASN A 142 31.99 15.90 5.71
C ASN A 142 31.03 17.02 5.24
N ASP A 143 29.77 16.67 5.07
CA ASP A 143 28.62 17.57 4.86
C ASP A 143 27.52 17.30 5.91
N LEU A 144 27.93 16.90 7.12
CA LEU A 144 27.03 16.57 8.22
C LEU A 144 26.41 17.85 8.81
N ALA A 145 25.20 17.71 9.34
CA ALA A 145 24.57 18.72 10.19
C ALA A 145 24.55 18.26 11.65
N ALA A 146 24.36 19.21 12.57
CA ALA A 146 23.97 18.87 13.94
C ALA A 146 22.75 17.93 13.92
N GLY A 147 22.74 16.92 14.78
CA GLY A 147 21.70 15.90 14.85
C GLY A 147 21.93 14.68 13.94
N SER A 148 22.92 14.73 13.04
CA SER A 148 23.30 13.55 12.23
C SER A 148 23.74 12.42 13.16
N ILE A 149 23.34 11.18 12.84
CA ILE A 149 23.75 10.01 13.62
C ILE A 149 24.81 9.25 12.84
N ILE A 150 25.99 9.14 13.43
CA ILE A 150 27.17 8.51 12.84
C ILE A 150 27.63 7.34 13.68
N SER A 151 28.23 6.34 13.03
CA SER A 151 28.96 5.27 13.70
C SER A 151 30.45 5.49 13.49
N ILE A 152 31.21 5.61 14.57
CA ILE A 152 32.68 5.60 14.58
C ILE A 152 33.15 4.18 14.89
N SER A 153 34.18 3.74 14.17
CA SER A 153 34.78 2.42 14.37
C SER A 153 36.27 2.43 14.06
N GLY A 154 37.03 1.56 14.72
CA GLY A 154 38.46 1.39 14.50
C GLY A 154 39.33 2.46 15.18
N THR A 155 38.77 3.19 16.14
CA THR A 155 39.47 4.06 17.08
C THR A 155 39.74 3.32 18.39
N THR A 156 40.62 3.85 19.23
CA THR A 156 40.93 3.27 20.55
C THR A 156 39.90 3.64 21.60
N ASN A 157 39.36 4.86 21.56
CA ASN A 157 38.56 5.43 22.65
C ASN A 157 37.18 5.98 22.22
N TYR A 158 36.88 5.96 20.92
CA TYR A 158 35.75 6.69 20.35
C TYR A 158 34.86 5.80 19.47
N ASP A 159 34.96 4.48 19.60
CA ASP A 159 34.11 3.55 18.86
C ASP A 159 32.70 3.56 19.45
N GLY A 160 31.70 3.73 18.60
CA GLY A 160 30.33 3.87 19.04
C GLY A 160 29.42 4.54 18.02
N THR A 161 28.16 4.70 18.39
CA THR A 161 27.20 5.50 17.62
C THR A 161 26.94 6.80 18.36
N TYR A 162 27.06 7.92 17.66
CA TYR A 162 26.99 9.25 18.23
C TYR A 162 26.03 10.12 17.44
N THR A 163 25.32 11.00 18.16
CA THR A 163 24.65 12.15 17.56
C THR A 163 25.64 13.30 17.46
N VAL A 164 25.78 13.86 16.27
CA VAL A 164 26.61 15.02 16.00
C VAL A 164 26.02 16.24 16.70
N VAL A 165 26.82 16.91 17.52
CA VAL A 165 26.45 18.13 18.26
C VAL A 165 26.54 19.36 17.35
N SER A 166 27.60 19.45 16.55
CA SER A 166 27.81 20.49 15.55
C SER A 166 28.78 20.00 14.48
N ALA A 167 28.79 20.61 13.30
CA ALA A 167 29.68 20.23 12.21
C ALA A 167 30.05 21.42 11.32
N ASP A 168 31.20 21.30 10.68
CA ASP A 168 31.68 22.13 9.58
C ASP A 168 32.34 21.22 8.53
N ASN A 169 32.75 21.79 7.39
CA ASN A 169 33.29 21.02 6.27
C ASN A 169 34.60 20.27 6.61
N ALA A 170 35.27 20.61 7.72
CA ALA A 170 36.53 20.03 8.17
C ALA A 170 36.39 19.06 9.36
N GLY A 171 35.21 18.97 9.99
CA GLY A 171 34.98 18.03 11.09
C GLY A 171 33.63 18.20 11.78
N PHE A 172 33.36 17.31 12.73
CA PHE A 172 32.12 17.29 13.49
C PHE A 172 32.40 17.04 14.98
N VAL A 173 31.47 17.44 15.84
CA VAL A 173 31.56 17.32 17.29
C VAL A 173 30.60 16.25 17.78
N ILE A 174 31.04 15.38 18.68
CA ILE A 174 30.22 14.38 19.36
C ILE A 174 30.21 14.64 20.87
N ALA A 175 29.10 14.30 21.52
CA ALA A 175 28.99 14.34 22.98
C ALA A 175 29.68 13.11 23.59
N HIS A 176 30.96 13.25 23.88
CA HIS A 176 31.79 12.24 24.54
C HIS A 176 32.94 12.93 25.27
N ALA A 177 33.29 12.44 26.46
CA ALA A 177 34.44 12.99 27.18
C ALA A 177 35.73 12.77 26.37
N TYR A 178 36.56 13.80 26.27
CA TYR A 178 37.85 13.66 25.63
C TYR A 178 38.76 12.76 26.48
N VAL A 179 39.28 11.70 25.86
CA VAL A 179 40.18 10.74 26.49
C VAL A 179 41.62 10.97 26.01
N ALA A 180 41.85 10.98 24.69
CA ALA A 180 43.16 11.19 24.08
C ALA A 180 43.02 11.51 22.59
N ASN A 181 44.05 12.07 21.95
CA ASN A 181 44.06 12.20 20.50
C ASN A 181 44.00 10.81 19.84
N ASP A 182 43.24 10.71 18.76
CA ASP A 182 43.18 9.51 17.91
C ASP A 182 43.14 9.95 16.44
N THR A 183 43.96 9.33 15.61
CA THR A 183 44.03 9.57 14.15
C THR A 183 43.77 8.27 13.38
N THR A 184 43.33 7.23 14.08
CA THR A 184 42.94 5.94 13.51
C THR A 184 41.43 5.85 13.44
N GLY A 185 40.92 4.91 12.65
CA GLY A 185 39.49 4.67 12.54
C GLY A 185 38.77 5.51 11.47
N SER A 186 37.47 5.31 11.42
CA SER A 186 36.60 5.85 10.39
C SER A 186 35.21 6.11 10.93
N TRP A 187 34.44 6.93 10.23
CA TRP A 187 33.05 7.19 10.52
C TRP A 187 32.17 6.97 9.29
N GLN A 188 30.91 6.64 9.50
CA GLN A 188 29.89 6.60 8.46
C GLN A 188 28.55 7.03 9.02
N LEU A 189 27.64 7.48 8.16
CA LEU A 189 26.24 7.62 8.56
C LEU A 189 25.70 6.25 8.98
N ALA A 190 24.97 6.20 10.09
CA ALA A 190 24.58 4.96 10.74
C ALA A 190 23.50 4.13 9.99
N GLY A 191 23.09 4.52 8.78
CA GLY A 191 22.05 3.80 8.01
C GLY A 191 22.63 2.78 7.03
N GLY A 192 21.87 1.74 6.68
CA GLY A 192 22.26 0.76 5.66
C GLY A 192 21.93 -0.69 6.03
N MET A 193 22.23 -1.62 5.12
CA MET A 193 22.22 -3.06 5.45
C MET A 193 23.27 -3.36 6.52
N VAL A 194 22.96 -4.23 7.48
CA VAL A 194 23.88 -4.55 8.57
C VAL A 194 24.79 -5.71 8.17
N ALA A 195 26.10 -5.55 8.36
CA ALA A 195 27.07 -6.60 8.10
C ALA A 195 26.82 -7.82 9.02
N GLY A 196 26.86 -9.03 8.44
CA GLY A 196 26.60 -10.28 9.16
C GLY A 196 25.14 -10.68 9.27
N CYS A 197 24.20 -9.87 8.78
CA CYS A 197 22.81 -10.30 8.61
C CYS A 197 22.67 -11.30 7.45
N SER A 198 21.82 -12.31 7.65
CA SER A 198 21.67 -13.40 6.69
C SER A 198 20.89 -12.93 5.46
N THR A 199 21.37 -13.28 4.28
CA THR A 199 20.67 -13.06 3.00
C THR A 199 20.18 -14.36 2.37
N ILE A 200 20.45 -15.49 3.03
CA ILE A 200 20.22 -16.84 2.52
C ILE A 200 19.62 -17.69 3.65
N GLY A 201 18.68 -18.58 3.31
CA GLY A 201 18.10 -19.51 4.27
C GLY A 201 19.09 -20.59 4.72
N ASP A 202 18.75 -21.30 5.79
CA ASP A 202 19.60 -22.33 6.43
C ASP A 202 20.24 -23.34 5.46
N THR A 203 19.58 -23.61 4.33
CA THR A 203 20.00 -24.60 3.32
C THR A 203 20.38 -23.99 1.98
N GLY A 204 20.36 -22.66 1.82
CA GLY A 204 20.40 -22.04 0.49
C GLY A 204 19.07 -22.01 -0.25
N ALA A 205 18.04 -22.67 0.27
CA ALA A 205 16.76 -22.85 -0.42
C ALA A 205 15.94 -21.58 -0.58
N ILE A 206 16.13 -20.59 0.31
CA ILE A 206 15.50 -19.27 0.23
C ILE A 206 16.61 -18.25 0.01
N MET A 207 16.51 -17.47 -1.06
CA MET A 207 17.39 -16.34 -1.33
C MET A 207 16.58 -15.06 -1.15
N LEU A 208 16.92 -14.29 -0.12
CA LEU A 208 16.21 -13.06 0.18
C LEU A 208 16.69 -11.92 -0.68
N THR A 209 15.72 -11.13 -1.13
CA THR A 209 15.94 -9.78 -1.56
C THR A 209 15.13 -8.91 -0.61
N THR A 210 15.74 -7.96 0.07
CA THR A 210 14.99 -6.87 0.70
C THR A 210 15.59 -5.53 0.36
N VAL A 211 14.71 -4.57 0.12
CA VAL A 211 15.11 -3.21 -0.26
C VAL A 211 14.27 -2.22 0.56
N PRO A 212 14.85 -1.59 1.60
CA PRO A 212 14.28 -0.40 2.19
C PRO A 212 14.28 0.75 1.18
N SER A 213 13.22 1.56 1.13
CA SER A 213 13.14 2.71 0.23
C SER A 213 14.11 3.83 0.59
N ARG A 214 14.48 3.92 1.87
CA ARG A 214 15.46 4.85 2.40
C ARG A 214 16.02 4.33 3.72
N PHE A 215 17.28 4.64 4.01
CA PHE A 215 17.94 4.27 5.27
C PHE A 215 17.97 5.40 6.29
N ASN A 216 17.54 6.61 5.91
CA ASN A 216 17.53 7.75 6.82
C ASN A 216 16.48 8.80 6.45
N GLY A 217 16.15 9.64 7.42
CA GLY A 217 15.30 10.81 7.24
C GLY A 217 14.85 11.44 8.55
N VAL A 218 14.07 12.50 8.45
CA VAL A 218 13.57 13.25 9.62
C VAL A 218 12.33 12.56 10.21
N ALA A 219 12.25 12.50 11.54
CA ALA A 219 11.05 12.04 12.24
C ALA A 219 9.87 13.01 12.07
N PRO A 220 8.62 12.53 11.91
CA PRO A 220 8.27 11.14 11.63
C PRO A 220 8.74 10.68 10.25
N LEU A 221 9.31 9.47 10.18
CA LEU A 221 9.92 8.91 8.97
C LEU A 221 9.15 7.69 8.47
N ALA A 222 8.47 7.82 7.33
CA ALA A 222 7.92 6.68 6.61
C ALA A 222 9.01 5.96 5.79
N VAL A 223 9.06 4.64 5.89
CA VAL A 223 9.96 3.77 5.12
C VAL A 223 9.17 2.59 4.56
N PHE A 224 9.39 2.27 3.28
CA PHE A 224 8.82 1.12 2.60
C PHE A 224 9.86 0.02 2.48
N PHE A 225 9.45 -1.23 2.56
CA PHE A 225 10.31 -2.41 2.49
C PHE A 225 9.75 -3.38 1.46
N ASP A 226 10.53 -3.65 0.42
CA ASP A 226 10.17 -4.57 -0.67
C ASP A 226 10.99 -5.85 -0.54
N ALA A 227 10.31 -6.99 -0.36
CA ALA A 227 10.89 -8.32 -0.41
C ALA A 227 10.30 -9.22 -1.51
N ALA A 228 9.56 -8.65 -2.46
CA ALA A 228 8.84 -9.41 -3.49
C ALA A 228 9.75 -10.14 -4.49
N ALA A 229 11.02 -9.74 -4.60
CA ALA A 229 12.04 -10.42 -5.40
C ALA A 229 12.71 -11.61 -4.67
N THR A 230 12.23 -11.99 -3.49
CA THR A 230 12.67 -13.21 -2.80
C THR A 230 12.39 -14.43 -3.67
N THR A 231 13.36 -15.35 -3.75
CA THR A 231 13.19 -16.63 -4.47
C THR A 231 13.30 -17.81 -3.52
N ALA A 232 12.62 -18.90 -3.86
CA ALA A 232 12.69 -20.13 -3.09
C ALA A 232 12.69 -21.35 -4.02
N THR A 233 13.45 -22.39 -3.68
CA THR A 233 13.50 -23.63 -4.47
C THR A 233 12.24 -24.49 -4.30
N THR A 234 11.47 -24.25 -3.24
CA THR A 234 10.25 -24.99 -2.89
C THR A 234 8.99 -24.45 -3.57
N THR A 235 9.05 -23.25 -4.17
CA THR A 235 7.89 -22.62 -4.79
C THR A 235 8.27 -21.68 -5.93
N THR A 236 7.41 -21.62 -6.95
CA THR A 236 7.49 -20.59 -8.02
C THR A 236 6.68 -19.33 -7.70
N LYS A 237 5.99 -19.29 -6.56
CA LYS A 237 5.13 -18.18 -6.12
C LYS A 237 5.50 -17.69 -4.71
N PRO A 238 6.76 -17.29 -4.47
CA PRO A 238 7.24 -16.91 -3.14
C PRO A 238 6.47 -15.73 -2.52
N PHE A 239 5.92 -14.83 -3.34
CA PHE A 239 5.05 -13.75 -2.87
C PHE A 239 3.82 -14.27 -2.10
N HIS A 240 3.21 -15.36 -2.57
CA HIS A 240 1.98 -15.93 -2.02
C HIS A 240 2.23 -17.08 -1.05
N GLU A 241 3.37 -17.78 -1.18
CA GLU A 241 3.57 -19.07 -0.53
C GLU A 241 4.58 -19.08 0.62
N LEU A 242 5.40 -18.04 0.75
CA LEU A 242 6.27 -17.87 1.92
C LEU A 242 5.56 -17.04 3.00
N GLU A 243 5.91 -17.29 4.25
CA GLU A 243 5.52 -16.42 5.35
C GLU A 243 6.64 -15.41 5.62
N TYR A 244 6.31 -14.13 5.57
CA TYR A 244 7.22 -13.02 5.86
C TYR A 244 6.78 -12.36 7.18
N ARG A 245 7.72 -12.14 8.10
CA ARG A 245 7.49 -11.47 9.37
C ARG A 245 8.53 -10.38 9.59
N TRP A 246 8.06 -9.14 9.68
CA TRP A 246 8.88 -7.97 9.93
C TRP A 246 8.86 -7.62 11.42
N ASP A 247 10.03 -7.26 11.95
CA ASP A 247 10.20 -6.57 13.23
C ASP A 247 10.89 -5.24 12.94
N PHE A 248 10.26 -4.12 13.25
CA PHE A 248 10.83 -2.81 12.91
C PHE A 248 11.90 -2.33 13.91
N GLY A 249 12.15 -3.06 15.00
CA GLY A 249 13.08 -2.65 16.05
C GLY A 249 12.61 -1.42 16.84
N ASP A 250 11.33 -1.06 16.71
CA ASP A 250 10.64 0.08 17.29
C ASP A 250 9.65 -0.37 18.38
N SER A 251 10.17 -1.08 19.39
CA SER A 251 9.35 -1.68 20.45
C SER A 251 8.61 -0.64 21.32
N ALA A 252 9.09 0.61 21.34
CA ALA A 252 8.43 1.71 22.04
C ALA A 252 7.17 2.20 21.29
N GLY A 253 7.12 1.98 19.97
CA GLY A 253 6.02 2.41 19.11
C GLY A 253 5.88 3.93 19.04
N SER A 254 4.65 4.39 18.79
CA SER A 254 4.35 5.81 18.73
C SER A 254 4.38 6.44 20.12
N PRO A 255 5.07 7.59 20.32
CA PRO A 255 5.10 8.29 21.59
C PRO A 255 3.72 8.82 22.01
N THR A 256 2.79 8.98 21.07
CA THR A 256 1.43 9.50 21.32
C THR A 256 0.33 8.45 21.16
N ARG A 257 0.58 7.38 20.40
CA ARG A 257 -0.43 6.35 20.06
C ARG A 257 -0.10 4.94 20.59
N GLY A 258 1.02 4.78 21.28
CA GLY A 258 1.42 3.53 21.93
C GLY A 258 1.96 2.48 20.96
N THR A 259 1.92 1.23 21.39
CA THR A 259 2.58 0.09 20.72
C THR A 259 1.65 -0.74 19.84
N THR A 260 0.34 -0.48 19.88
CA THR A 260 -0.68 -1.25 19.14
C THR A 260 -1.58 -0.35 18.30
N TRP A 261 -2.11 -0.87 17.20
CA TRP A 261 -3.11 -0.20 16.39
C TRP A 261 -4.45 -0.13 17.14
N SER A 262 -5.08 1.04 17.16
CA SER A 262 -6.42 1.23 17.77
C SER A 262 -7.57 0.84 16.83
N THR A 263 -7.24 0.45 15.60
CA THR A 263 -8.15 0.19 14.48
C THR A 263 -7.89 -1.21 13.90
N GLY A 264 -8.68 -1.61 12.90
CA GLY A 264 -8.49 -2.89 12.21
C GLY A 264 -9.24 -4.07 12.83
N SER A 265 -8.95 -5.26 12.32
CA SER A 265 -9.61 -6.51 12.70
C SER A 265 -9.26 -6.94 14.12
N ARG A 266 -8.09 -6.54 14.63
CA ARG A 266 -7.58 -6.84 15.97
C ARG A 266 -7.22 -5.55 16.71
N SER A 267 -8.13 -4.58 16.72
CA SER A 267 -7.99 -3.31 17.44
C SER A 267 -7.51 -3.53 18.88
N GLY A 268 -6.44 -2.82 19.27
CA GLY A 268 -5.75 -2.94 20.55
C GLY A 268 -4.82 -4.16 20.68
N GLY A 269 -4.82 -5.08 19.73
CA GLY A 269 -3.99 -6.30 19.73
C GLY A 269 -2.90 -6.33 18.66
N SER A 270 -3.15 -5.78 17.46
CA SER A 270 -2.13 -5.72 16.40
C SER A 270 -1.00 -4.77 16.80
N SER A 271 0.24 -5.28 16.79
CA SER A 271 1.45 -4.49 17.07
C SER A 271 1.74 -3.48 15.95
N ARG A 272 2.23 -2.30 16.33
CA ARG A 272 2.80 -1.28 15.43
C ARG A 272 4.25 -1.59 15.05
N ASN A 273 4.93 -2.45 15.81
CA ASN A 273 6.33 -2.81 15.59
C ASN A 273 6.51 -4.04 14.68
N SER A 274 5.44 -4.55 14.07
CA SER A 274 5.53 -5.74 13.22
C SER A 274 4.57 -5.69 12.07
N ALA A 275 4.96 -6.31 10.96
CA ALA A 275 4.11 -6.52 9.79
C ALA A 275 4.32 -7.93 9.24
N THR A 276 3.45 -8.33 8.31
CA THR A 276 3.62 -9.57 7.56
C THR A 276 3.40 -9.31 6.07
N GLY A 277 3.94 -10.21 5.25
CA GLY A 277 3.87 -10.11 3.79
C GLY A 277 5.17 -9.61 3.16
N PRO A 278 5.35 -9.89 1.86
CA PRO A 278 6.53 -9.49 1.09
C PRO A 278 6.68 -7.98 0.90
N GLU A 279 5.59 -7.20 1.04
CA GLU A 279 5.63 -5.74 1.07
C GLU A 279 5.27 -5.26 2.48
N ALA A 280 6.06 -4.35 3.03
CA ALA A 280 5.82 -3.74 4.33
C ALA A 280 6.12 -2.24 4.32
N ALA A 281 5.55 -1.51 5.28
CA ALA A 281 5.89 -0.11 5.52
C ALA A 281 5.74 0.22 7.01
N HIS A 282 6.59 1.11 7.50
CA HIS A 282 6.58 1.58 8.90
C HIS A 282 6.82 3.08 8.99
N VAL A 283 6.24 3.71 10.02
CA VAL A 283 6.53 5.12 10.37
C VAL A 283 7.26 5.16 11.71
N PHE A 284 8.53 5.54 11.66
CA PHE A 284 9.30 5.82 12.86
C PHE A 284 9.04 7.25 13.32
N GLU A 285 8.23 7.39 14.37
CA GLU A 285 7.84 8.73 14.88
C GLU A 285 8.87 9.36 15.81
N SER A 286 9.69 8.53 16.45
CA SER A 286 10.73 8.99 17.37
C SER A 286 12.10 9.04 16.69
N PRO A 287 12.94 10.04 17.00
CA PRO A 287 14.32 10.04 16.56
C PRO A 287 15.09 8.87 17.17
N GLY A 288 15.97 8.24 16.40
CA GLY A 288 16.70 7.07 16.86
C GLY A 288 17.36 6.27 15.74
N VAL A 289 17.94 5.15 16.12
CA VAL A 289 18.49 4.15 15.19
C VAL A 289 17.76 2.85 15.40
N TYR A 290 17.12 2.36 14.36
CA TYR A 290 16.26 1.19 14.39
C TYR A 290 16.89 0.07 13.57
N THR A 291 16.90 -1.15 14.11
CA THR A 291 17.32 -2.33 13.36
C THR A 291 16.07 -3.09 12.96
N VAL A 292 15.70 -2.98 11.69
CA VAL A 292 14.58 -3.69 11.09
C VAL A 292 15.03 -5.10 10.73
N GLY A 293 14.33 -6.10 11.25
CA GLY A 293 14.51 -7.51 10.93
C GLY A 293 13.41 -8.04 10.01
N LEU A 294 13.78 -8.94 9.11
CA LEU A 294 12.86 -9.78 8.34
C LEU A 294 13.18 -11.25 8.64
N THR A 295 12.13 -12.00 9.00
CA THR A 295 12.12 -13.45 8.98
C THR A 295 11.27 -13.96 7.83
N VAL A 296 11.80 -14.89 7.02
CA VAL A 296 11.04 -15.57 5.96
C VAL A 296 11.17 -17.07 6.10
N THR A 297 10.05 -17.78 5.96
CA THR A 297 10.04 -19.25 6.02
C THR A 297 9.12 -19.85 4.98
N ASP A 298 9.52 -21.00 4.41
CA ASP A 298 8.63 -21.87 3.63
C ASP A 298 7.94 -22.94 4.51
N GLY A 299 8.24 -22.94 5.81
CA GLY A 299 7.85 -23.94 6.81
C GLY A 299 8.95 -24.94 7.14
N THR A 300 9.92 -25.16 6.25
CA THR A 300 11.06 -26.07 6.45
C THR A 300 12.37 -25.30 6.57
N ASN A 301 12.60 -24.37 5.65
CA ASN A 301 13.77 -23.50 5.57
C ASN A 301 13.39 -22.12 6.10
N THR A 302 14.27 -21.51 6.89
CA THR A 302 14.03 -20.17 7.44
C THR A 302 15.24 -19.28 7.23
N VAL A 303 14.98 -17.99 7.03
CA VAL A 303 15.96 -16.91 7.18
C VAL A 303 15.42 -16.03 8.31
N SER A 304 16.13 -15.88 9.43
CA SER A 304 15.59 -15.20 10.63
C SER A 304 16.34 -13.94 11.05
N ASN A 305 17.50 -13.67 10.46
CA ASN A 305 18.37 -12.55 10.82
C ASN A 305 18.71 -11.69 9.60
N HIS A 306 17.73 -11.43 8.73
CA HIS A 306 17.92 -10.45 7.65
C HIS A 306 17.61 -9.07 8.19
N CYS A 307 18.52 -8.10 8.08
CA CYS A 307 18.31 -6.85 8.78
C CYS A 307 18.90 -5.61 8.11
N ALA A 308 18.22 -4.48 8.33
CA ALA A 308 18.57 -3.15 7.85
C ALA A 308 18.50 -2.14 8.99
N ARG A 309 19.42 -1.16 8.99
CA ARG A 309 19.48 -0.10 9.99
C ARG A 309 18.91 1.19 9.43
N ILE A 310 17.89 1.74 10.09
CA ILE A 310 17.20 2.98 9.72
C ILE A 310 17.57 4.07 10.73
N VAL A 311 17.98 5.23 10.23
CA VAL A 311 18.37 6.40 11.04
C VAL A 311 17.30 7.48 10.96
N VAL A 312 16.72 7.80 12.10
CA VAL A 312 15.62 8.77 12.20
C VAL A 312 16.14 10.00 12.94
N GLN A 313 16.26 11.11 12.21
CA GLN A 313 16.82 12.36 12.69
C GLN A 313 15.81 13.14 13.53
N ASN A 314 16.31 13.89 14.52
CA ASN A 314 15.49 14.72 15.37
C ASN A 314 14.99 15.98 14.63
N PRO A 315 13.66 16.18 14.48
CA PRO A 315 13.12 17.36 13.80
C PRO A 315 13.48 18.67 14.50
N ASP A 316 13.67 18.70 15.83
CA ASP A 316 14.11 19.91 16.54
C ASP A 316 15.53 20.33 16.17
N THR A 317 16.37 19.37 15.74
CA THR A 317 17.72 19.67 15.28
C THR A 317 17.74 20.01 13.80
N VAL A 318 17.01 19.25 12.96
CA VAL A 318 16.95 19.50 11.52
C VAL A 318 16.32 20.87 11.21
N PHE A 319 15.26 21.24 11.94
CA PHE A 319 14.54 22.49 11.75
C PHE A 319 14.85 23.51 12.86
N ALA A 320 16.06 23.52 13.40
CA ALA A 320 16.45 24.38 14.51
C ALA A 320 16.29 25.89 14.20
N GLY A 321 16.06 26.69 15.25
CA GLY A 321 15.94 28.14 15.15
C GLY A 321 14.80 28.57 14.21
N THR A 322 15.07 29.53 13.33
CA THR A 322 14.09 30.12 12.39
C THR A 322 13.70 29.20 11.22
N ASN A 323 14.20 27.96 11.19
CA ASN A 323 13.66 26.92 10.31
C ASN A 323 12.37 26.31 10.87
N THR A 324 12.09 26.50 12.16
CA THR A 324 10.77 26.27 12.74
C THR A 324 10.00 27.58 12.85
N ILE A 325 8.73 27.57 12.47
CA ILE A 325 7.82 28.70 12.59
C ILE A 325 6.56 28.27 13.36
N CYS A 326 6.22 28.97 14.44
CA CYS A 326 4.98 28.77 15.19
C CYS A 326 3.96 29.86 14.83
N ILE A 327 2.79 29.45 14.36
CA ILE A 327 1.76 30.34 13.85
C ILE A 327 0.50 30.26 14.72
N GLY A 328 0.07 31.42 15.23
CA GLY A 328 -1.23 31.61 15.87
C GLY A 328 -2.20 32.32 14.93
N ALA A 329 -3.50 32.00 15.00
CA ALA A 329 -4.53 32.71 14.24
C ALA A 329 -4.95 34.01 14.94
N THR A 330 -5.06 33.98 16.27
CA THR A 330 -5.65 35.07 17.06
C THR A 330 -4.62 36.00 17.70
N SER A 331 -3.40 35.53 17.93
CA SER A 331 -2.28 36.31 18.48
C SER A 331 -0.94 35.71 18.05
N VAL A 332 0.14 36.48 18.21
CA VAL A 332 1.51 36.01 17.94
C VAL A 332 1.97 35.08 19.07
N PRO A 333 2.37 33.83 18.78
CA PRO A 333 2.95 32.94 19.80
C PRO A 333 4.30 33.43 20.31
N PHE A 334 4.74 32.90 21.46
CA PHE A 334 6.08 33.14 22.00
C PHE A 334 6.96 31.90 21.83
N ALA A 335 8.17 32.08 21.31
CA ALA A 335 9.14 30.99 21.20
C ALA A 335 9.51 30.45 22.58
N GLY A 336 9.61 29.12 22.70
CA GLY A 336 9.90 28.43 23.96
C GLY A 336 8.72 28.32 24.93
N VAL A 337 7.52 28.77 24.54
CA VAL A 337 6.33 28.78 25.40
C VAL A 337 5.23 27.90 24.80
N ASN A 338 4.48 27.18 25.65
CA ASN A 338 3.32 26.37 25.26
C ASN A 338 3.60 25.42 24.07
N GLY A 339 4.75 24.74 24.08
CA GLY A 339 5.13 23.79 23.04
C GLY A 339 5.65 24.40 21.73
N CYS A 340 5.70 25.73 21.59
CA CYS A 340 6.48 26.35 20.51
C CYS A 340 7.98 26.20 20.81
N PRO A 341 8.80 25.62 19.91
CA PRO A 341 10.22 25.42 20.18
C PRO A 341 10.98 26.72 20.50
N ALA A 342 11.99 26.63 21.36
CA ALA A 342 12.85 27.76 21.67
C ALA A 342 13.63 28.20 20.41
N GLY A 343 13.72 29.51 20.17
CA GLY A 343 14.39 30.07 18.99
C GLY A 343 13.61 29.96 17.67
N ALA A 344 12.41 29.38 17.67
CA ALA A 344 11.52 29.38 16.53
C ALA A 344 11.11 30.80 16.13
N ALA A 345 10.89 31.03 14.84
CA ALA A 345 10.18 32.22 14.40
C ALA A 345 8.71 32.12 14.85
N THR A 346 8.07 33.25 15.13
CA THR A 346 6.65 33.28 15.49
C THR A 346 5.89 34.32 14.67
N ALA A 347 4.65 34.00 14.32
CA ALA A 347 3.81 34.88 13.52
C ALA A 347 2.34 34.77 13.92
N GLN A 348 1.60 35.85 13.73
CA GLN A 348 0.14 35.79 13.65
C GLN A 348 -0.26 35.77 12.18
N GLN A 349 -0.96 34.72 11.76
CA GLN A 349 -1.48 34.61 10.40
C GLN A 349 -2.77 33.77 10.43
N PRO A 350 -3.96 34.40 10.39
CA PRO A 350 -5.23 33.68 10.43
C PRO A 350 -5.60 32.97 9.11
N SER A 351 -4.95 33.31 7.99
CA SER A 351 -5.19 32.68 6.68
C SER A 351 -4.24 31.52 6.44
N PHE A 352 -4.77 30.30 6.29
CA PHE A 352 -3.97 29.10 6.03
C PHE A 352 -3.19 29.19 4.71
N PRO A 353 -3.78 29.59 3.57
CA PRO A 353 -3.02 29.79 2.33
C PRO A 353 -1.91 30.84 2.45
N ALA A 354 -2.18 31.95 3.14
CA ALA A 354 -1.18 32.99 3.35
C ALA A 354 -0.03 32.53 4.27
N ALA A 355 -0.32 31.65 5.23
CA ALA A 355 0.70 31.02 6.06
C ALA A 355 1.61 30.10 5.24
N LEU A 356 1.05 29.24 4.39
CA LEU A 356 1.86 28.35 3.56
C LEU A 356 2.72 29.14 2.57
N SER A 357 2.13 30.09 1.85
CA SER A 357 2.88 30.92 0.89
C SER A 357 4.04 31.71 1.51
N ALA A 358 3.98 32.02 2.81
CA ALA A 358 5.01 32.78 3.49
C ALA A 358 6.09 31.91 4.15
N TYR A 359 5.78 30.66 4.51
CA TYR A 359 6.61 29.89 5.42
C TYR A 359 6.84 28.42 5.03
N ALA A 360 6.04 27.83 4.13
CA ALA A 360 6.14 26.42 3.74
C ALA A 360 7.14 26.21 2.60
N HIS A 361 8.41 26.52 2.88
CA HIS A 361 9.53 26.38 1.93
C HIS A 361 10.39 25.15 2.24
N SER A 362 11.34 24.85 1.35
CA SER A 362 12.33 23.78 1.57
C SER A 362 13.06 23.93 2.92
N GLY A 363 13.18 22.82 3.67
CA GLY A 363 13.86 22.81 4.97
C GLY A 363 13.10 23.52 6.08
N LYS A 364 11.78 23.68 5.98
CA LYS A 364 10.94 24.36 6.99
C LYS A 364 10.01 23.42 7.74
N ARG A 365 9.82 23.73 9.02
CA ARG A 365 8.78 23.16 9.90
C ARG A 365 7.79 24.26 10.29
N VAL A 366 6.58 24.17 9.76
CA VAL A 366 5.49 25.12 10.02
C VAL A 366 4.50 24.49 10.99
N LEU A 367 4.35 25.10 12.17
CA LEU A 367 3.52 24.58 13.25
C LEU A 367 2.35 25.52 13.54
N PHE A 368 1.13 25.01 13.47
CA PHE A 368 -0.09 25.74 13.76
C PHE A 368 -0.55 25.52 15.20
N GLN A 369 -0.99 26.58 15.88
CA GLN A 369 -1.35 26.50 17.29
C GLN A 369 -2.62 25.69 17.51
N ARG A 370 -2.56 24.67 18.36
CA ARG A 370 -3.74 23.88 18.78
C ARG A 370 -4.85 24.77 19.37
N GLY A 371 -6.09 24.38 19.11
CA GLY A 371 -7.31 25.12 19.49
C GLY A 371 -7.60 26.38 18.67
N ASN A 372 -6.75 26.74 17.70
CA ASN A 372 -7.03 27.85 16.78
C ASN A 372 -7.79 27.36 15.54
N THR A 373 -8.55 28.26 14.92
CA THR A 373 -9.14 28.08 13.58
C THR A 373 -8.47 29.03 12.60
N PHE A 374 -8.06 28.51 11.46
CA PHE A 374 -7.49 29.23 10.34
C PHE A 374 -8.44 29.16 9.15
N THR A 375 -8.60 30.29 8.46
CA THR A 375 -9.49 30.40 7.30
C THR A 375 -8.76 29.95 6.03
N ALA A 376 -9.40 29.09 5.24
CA ALA A 376 -8.99 28.75 3.88
C ALA A 376 -10.08 29.21 2.89
N ALA A 377 -9.91 30.42 2.34
CA ALA A 377 -10.80 30.94 1.30
C ALA A 377 -10.43 30.45 -0.12
N THR A 378 -9.18 30.03 -0.27
CA THR A 378 -8.57 29.43 -1.47
C THR A 378 -7.68 28.27 -1.01
N SER A 379 -7.07 27.55 -1.95
CA SER A 379 -6.11 26.50 -1.63
C SER A 379 -4.81 27.04 -1.05
N GLY A 380 -4.29 26.34 -0.04
CA GLY A 380 -2.89 26.48 0.37
C GLY A 380 -2.01 25.60 -0.50
N TYR A 381 -0.92 26.15 -1.01
CA TYR A 381 -0.02 25.46 -1.93
C TYR A 381 1.27 25.05 -1.24
N LEU A 382 1.75 23.85 -1.59
CA LEU A 382 3.05 23.35 -1.21
C LEU A 382 3.72 22.81 -2.47
N THR A 383 4.64 23.60 -3.01
CA THR A 383 5.24 23.40 -4.35
C THR A 383 6.75 23.25 -4.33
N GLU A 384 7.36 23.26 -3.15
CA GLU A 384 8.80 23.08 -2.97
C GLU A 384 9.14 21.69 -2.42
N THR A 385 10.34 21.20 -2.75
CA THR A 385 10.88 19.96 -2.18
C THR A 385 11.32 20.16 -0.73
N GLY A 386 11.00 19.19 0.12
CA GLY A 386 11.42 19.10 1.51
C GLY A 386 12.90 18.76 1.71
N PRO A 387 13.30 18.30 2.92
CA PRO A 387 12.43 17.86 3.99
C PRO A 387 11.59 19.01 4.57
N GLY A 388 10.32 18.75 4.85
CA GLY A 388 9.43 19.73 5.46
C GLY A 388 8.34 19.11 6.34
N ILE A 389 7.83 19.89 7.28
CA ILE A 389 6.74 19.50 8.20
C ILE A 389 5.67 20.60 8.20
N LEU A 390 4.42 20.21 7.95
CA LEU A 390 3.23 20.94 8.35
C LEU A 390 2.64 20.22 9.56
N GLY A 391 2.61 20.88 10.72
CA GLY A 391 2.27 20.25 11.98
C GLY A 391 1.53 21.17 12.95
N ALA A 392 1.35 20.70 14.18
CA ALA A 392 0.73 21.47 15.25
C ALA A 392 1.69 21.68 16.43
N PHE A 393 1.43 22.72 17.24
CA PHE A 393 2.10 22.90 18.52
C PHE A 393 1.11 23.28 19.63
N GLY A 394 1.53 23.07 20.88
CA GLY A 394 0.73 23.35 22.08
C GLY A 394 -0.21 22.22 22.47
N ALA A 395 -1.17 22.53 23.33
CA ALA A 395 -2.14 21.59 23.88
C ALA A 395 -3.57 21.92 23.41
N GLY A 396 -4.48 20.96 23.53
CA GLY A 396 -5.88 21.10 23.11
C GLY A 396 -6.19 20.41 21.78
N SER A 397 -7.34 20.74 21.18
CA SER A 397 -7.76 20.19 19.89
C SER A 397 -6.79 20.52 18.76
N ALA A 398 -6.76 19.70 17.72
CA ALA A 398 -5.99 20.00 16.52
C ALA A 398 -6.33 21.40 15.96
N PRO A 399 -5.34 22.13 15.40
CA PRO A 399 -5.62 23.36 14.68
C PRO A 399 -6.52 23.06 13.48
N LEU A 400 -7.56 23.89 13.33
CA LEU A 400 -8.61 23.69 12.36
C LEU A 400 -8.41 24.55 11.12
N MET A 401 -8.19 23.94 9.96
CA MET A 401 -8.16 24.58 8.65
C MET A 401 -9.56 24.48 8.03
N ARG A 402 -10.31 25.59 8.03
CA ARG A 402 -11.71 25.62 7.60
C ARG A 402 -11.85 26.19 6.19
N MET A 403 -12.36 25.38 5.26
CA MET A 403 -12.64 25.79 3.87
C MET A 403 -13.88 26.67 3.81
N THR A 404 -13.70 27.99 3.79
CA THR A 404 -14.81 28.93 3.59
C THR A 404 -15.14 29.14 2.10
N GLY A 405 -14.18 28.86 1.21
CA GLY A 405 -14.35 28.82 -0.24
C GLY A 405 -14.95 27.51 -0.74
N ASN A 406 -14.68 27.17 -2.00
CA ASN A 406 -14.97 25.85 -2.60
C ASN A 406 -13.78 25.46 -3.48
N ALA A 407 -12.78 24.81 -2.87
CA ALA A 407 -11.51 24.42 -3.48
C ALA A 407 -10.84 23.33 -2.61
N GLN A 408 -9.63 22.91 -2.98
CA GLN A 408 -8.77 22.06 -2.16
C GLN A 408 -8.29 22.83 -0.91
N ILE A 409 -8.25 22.21 0.28
CA ILE A 409 -7.68 22.85 1.47
C ILE A 409 -6.16 22.94 1.35
N LEU A 410 -5.51 21.81 1.04
CA LEU A 410 -4.08 21.71 0.76
C LEU A 410 -3.86 21.10 -0.62
N LEU A 411 -3.13 21.82 -1.48
CA LEU A 411 -2.75 21.35 -2.81
C LEU A 411 -1.23 21.15 -2.87
N LEU A 412 -0.83 19.94 -3.22
CA LEU A 412 0.56 19.49 -3.32
C LEU A 412 1.04 19.54 -4.77
N SER A 413 2.30 19.96 -4.96
CA SER A 413 2.89 20.15 -6.28
C SER A 413 2.09 21.17 -7.12
N SER A 414 2.52 21.39 -8.36
CA SER A 414 1.68 22.03 -9.38
C SER A 414 1.83 21.32 -10.72
N ARG A 415 1.01 21.72 -11.69
CA ARG A 415 1.19 21.34 -13.10
C ARG A 415 2.51 21.82 -13.68
N ASP A 416 2.90 23.06 -13.36
CA ASP A 416 4.06 23.73 -13.96
C ASP A 416 5.39 23.40 -13.27
N THR A 417 5.33 23.11 -11.97
CA THR A 417 6.46 22.66 -11.14
C THR A 417 6.14 21.29 -10.55
N PRO A 418 6.13 20.24 -11.39
CA PRO A 418 5.79 18.90 -10.94
C PRO A 418 6.92 18.30 -10.10
N ASN A 419 6.58 17.38 -9.20
CA ASN A 419 7.51 16.55 -8.42
C ASN A 419 8.13 17.27 -7.21
N ILE A 420 7.36 17.38 -6.14
CA ILE A 420 7.89 17.68 -4.81
C ILE A 420 8.20 16.37 -4.07
N LYS A 421 9.03 16.45 -3.01
CA LYS A 421 9.29 15.29 -2.16
C LYS A 421 9.51 15.60 -0.68
N ASP A 422 9.43 14.56 0.15
CA ASP A 422 9.85 14.51 1.57
C ASP A 422 9.09 15.45 2.51
N TRP A 423 7.76 15.38 2.50
CA TRP A 423 6.89 16.19 3.35
C TRP A 423 6.09 15.36 4.35
N ARG A 424 5.99 15.84 5.60
CA ARG A 424 5.04 15.32 6.60
C ARG A 424 3.93 16.34 6.84
N ILE A 425 2.69 15.88 6.73
CA ILE A 425 1.47 16.65 6.98
C ILE A 425 0.76 15.95 8.14
N MET A 426 0.74 16.59 9.31
CA MET A 426 0.35 15.87 10.52
C MET A 426 -0.37 16.72 11.56
N ASP A 427 -1.20 16.04 12.37
CA ASP A 427 -1.84 16.61 13.56
C ASP A 427 -2.79 17.80 13.30
N LEU A 428 -3.34 17.92 12.08
CA LEU A 428 -4.25 19.00 11.69
C LEU A 428 -5.68 18.47 11.51
N GLU A 429 -6.65 19.38 11.68
CA GLU A 429 -8.05 19.14 11.35
C GLU A 429 -8.46 19.95 10.13
N PHE A 430 -9.00 19.29 9.11
CA PHE A 430 -9.46 19.89 7.86
C PHE A 430 -10.98 19.74 7.77
N ASP A 431 -11.67 20.88 7.71
CA ASP A 431 -13.12 20.97 7.65
C ASP A 431 -13.53 21.57 6.31
N GLY A 432 -14.10 20.74 5.45
CA GLY A 432 -14.57 21.12 4.13
C GLY A 432 -15.91 21.86 4.12
N LEU A 433 -16.59 22.04 5.27
CA LEU A 433 -17.94 22.64 5.40
C LEU A 433 -18.99 22.08 4.44
N SER A 434 -18.86 20.80 4.07
CA SER A 434 -19.74 20.06 3.14
C SER A 434 -19.83 20.73 1.77
N LYS A 435 -18.77 21.42 1.33
CA LYS A 435 -18.70 22.05 0.01
C LYS A 435 -18.67 21.00 -1.10
N THR A 436 -19.21 21.36 -2.27
CA THR A 436 -19.43 20.41 -3.38
C THR A 436 -18.15 19.88 -4.00
N ASP A 437 -17.10 20.71 -4.08
CA ASP A 437 -15.86 20.40 -4.79
C ASP A 437 -14.64 20.47 -3.87
N CYS A 438 -14.86 20.52 -2.54
CA CYS A 438 -13.77 20.62 -1.59
C CYS A 438 -13.04 19.28 -1.45
N VAL A 439 -11.73 19.33 -1.57
CA VAL A 439 -10.83 18.21 -1.27
C VAL A 439 -9.97 18.58 -0.05
N GLY A 440 -9.76 17.64 0.87
CA GLY A 440 -8.88 17.88 2.01
C GLY A 440 -7.43 18.07 1.56
N ILE A 441 -6.82 17.01 1.04
CA ILE A 441 -5.46 17.03 0.48
C ILE A 441 -5.53 16.55 -0.96
N ASP A 442 -5.00 17.33 -1.89
CA ASP A 442 -4.99 17.02 -3.32
C ASP A 442 -3.57 17.19 -3.90
N ALA A 443 -3.34 16.68 -5.12
CA ALA A 443 -2.07 16.87 -5.83
C ALA A 443 -2.29 17.16 -7.32
N GLU A 444 -1.73 18.27 -7.80
CA GLU A 444 -1.79 18.66 -9.23
C GLU A 444 -0.58 18.12 -10.02
N GLY A 445 0.53 17.80 -9.34
CA GLY A 445 1.71 17.20 -9.95
C GLY A 445 2.28 16.05 -9.12
N GLY A 446 3.35 15.41 -9.61
CA GLY A 446 3.93 14.25 -8.95
C GLY A 446 4.38 14.58 -7.53
N ILE A 447 4.29 13.61 -6.63
CA ILE A 447 4.77 13.73 -5.25
C ILE A 447 5.49 12.45 -4.85
N ASN A 448 6.55 12.58 -4.07
CA ASN A 448 7.33 11.45 -3.56
C ASN A 448 7.58 11.59 -2.05
N GLN A 449 7.54 10.50 -1.28
CA GLN A 449 7.85 10.53 0.17
C GLN A 449 6.95 11.51 0.93
N VAL A 450 5.63 11.38 0.75
CA VAL A 450 4.64 12.19 1.46
C VAL A 450 3.96 11.36 2.54
N LEU A 451 4.06 11.85 3.78
CA LEU A 451 3.43 11.25 4.95
C LEU A 451 2.25 12.12 5.41
N ILE A 452 1.06 11.54 5.41
CA ILE A 452 -0.18 12.06 5.98
C ILE A 452 -0.41 11.29 7.29
N LEU A 453 -0.27 11.97 8.43
CA LEU A 453 -0.18 11.32 9.75
C LEU A 453 -1.14 11.95 10.76
N ASN A 454 -2.02 11.16 11.37
CA ASN A 454 -2.91 11.64 12.43
C ASN A 454 -3.72 12.88 12.01
N MET A 455 -4.26 12.85 10.79
CA MET A 455 -5.13 13.91 10.28
C MET A 455 -6.59 13.63 10.64
N ASN A 456 -7.36 14.67 10.90
CA ASN A 456 -8.82 14.60 10.96
C ASN A 456 -9.38 15.37 9.76
N ILE A 457 -9.93 14.69 8.76
CA ILE A 457 -10.48 15.32 7.55
C ILE A 457 -11.96 14.96 7.47
N HIS A 458 -12.81 15.98 7.47
CA HIS A 458 -14.26 15.77 7.42
C HIS A 458 -14.95 16.84 6.60
N ASP A 459 -16.20 16.57 6.25
CA ASP A 459 -17.04 17.51 5.51
C ASP A 459 -16.46 17.93 4.14
N ALA A 460 -15.59 17.10 3.56
CA ALA A 460 -15.03 17.27 2.22
C ALA A 460 -15.67 16.30 1.21
N ALA A 461 -15.71 16.70 -0.07
CA ALA A 461 -16.11 15.81 -1.17
C ALA A 461 -15.09 14.67 -1.35
N ILE A 462 -13.81 15.00 -1.19
CA ILE A 462 -12.71 14.04 -1.18
C ILE A 462 -11.83 14.30 0.04
N GLY A 463 -11.51 13.26 0.81
CA GLY A 463 -10.57 13.42 1.92
C GLY A 463 -9.14 13.60 1.43
N VAL A 464 -8.60 12.56 0.81
CA VAL A 464 -7.29 12.56 0.13
C VAL A 464 -7.46 12.18 -1.34
N GLY A 465 -7.18 13.11 -2.25
CA GLY A 465 -7.22 12.94 -3.69
C GLY A 465 -5.81 12.90 -4.29
N LEU A 466 -5.35 11.74 -4.73
CA LEU A 466 -4.11 11.55 -5.48
C LEU A 466 -4.47 10.89 -6.80
N ASN A 467 -5.05 11.72 -7.68
CA ASN A 467 -5.69 11.31 -8.91
C ASN A 467 -4.65 11.10 -10.04
N SER A 468 -4.44 9.84 -10.43
CA SER A 468 -3.51 9.52 -11.51
C SER A 468 -4.06 9.86 -12.90
N ASP A 469 -5.38 9.91 -13.08
CA ASP A 469 -6.01 10.32 -14.35
C ASP A 469 -5.72 11.78 -14.65
N LEU A 470 -5.79 12.64 -13.62
CA LEU A 470 -5.41 14.06 -13.74
C LEU A 470 -3.94 14.21 -14.12
N LEU A 471 -3.08 13.45 -13.46
CA LEU A 471 -1.64 13.45 -13.71
C LEU A 471 -1.31 12.99 -15.14
N ASN A 472 -2.03 11.97 -15.61
CA ASN A 472 -1.93 11.47 -16.97
C ASN A 472 -2.44 12.51 -18.00
N LEU A 473 -3.56 13.18 -17.71
CA LEU A 473 -4.10 14.26 -18.54
C LEU A 473 -3.09 15.41 -18.68
N HIS A 474 -2.45 15.81 -17.59
CA HIS A 474 -1.40 16.83 -17.63
C HIS A 474 -0.22 16.41 -18.51
N TYR A 475 0.24 15.17 -18.35
CA TYR A 475 1.31 14.61 -19.18
C TYR A 475 0.94 14.63 -20.68
N LEU A 476 -0.26 14.16 -21.03
CA LEU A 476 -0.74 14.10 -22.42
C LEU A 476 -0.98 15.50 -23.02
N SER A 477 -1.30 16.49 -22.19
CA SER A 477 -1.46 17.89 -22.61
C SER A 477 -0.14 18.68 -22.71
N GLY A 478 1.01 18.00 -22.61
CA GLY A 478 2.33 18.57 -22.85
C GLY A 478 3.16 18.87 -21.59
N ALA A 479 2.61 18.71 -20.39
CA ALA A 479 3.36 18.84 -19.13
C ALA A 479 4.14 17.54 -18.83
N THR A 480 5.06 17.14 -19.71
CA THR A 480 5.69 15.80 -19.66
C THR A 480 6.60 15.52 -18.45
N GLY A 481 6.81 16.50 -17.57
CA GLY A 481 7.65 16.37 -16.37
C GLY A 481 7.02 15.60 -15.21
N HIS A 482 5.74 15.21 -15.26
CA HIS A 482 5.09 14.49 -14.16
C HIS A 482 5.63 13.06 -13.97
N ALA A 483 5.91 12.69 -12.73
CA ALA A 483 6.11 11.31 -12.31
C ALA A 483 4.90 10.82 -11.51
N MET A 484 4.60 9.51 -11.61
CA MET A 484 3.57 8.89 -10.77
C MET A 484 3.90 9.10 -9.29
N PHE A 485 2.88 9.27 -8.46
CA PHE A 485 3.01 9.39 -7.02
C PHE A 485 3.77 8.19 -6.44
N ASP A 486 4.69 8.41 -5.51
CA ASP A 486 5.54 7.36 -4.96
C ASP A 486 5.79 7.55 -3.46
N GLU A 487 6.00 6.46 -2.73
CA GLU A 487 6.20 6.44 -1.28
C GLU A 487 5.16 7.27 -0.50
N ILE A 488 3.87 7.00 -0.74
CA ILE A 488 2.75 7.70 -0.09
C ILE A 488 2.29 6.94 1.15
N ALA A 489 2.33 7.59 2.32
CA ALA A 489 1.89 6.99 3.57
C ALA A 489 0.70 7.76 4.16
N ILE A 490 -0.44 7.08 4.38
CA ILE A 490 -1.64 7.60 5.07
C ILE A 490 -1.84 6.79 6.35
N ILE A 491 -1.54 7.39 7.49
CA ILE A 491 -1.35 6.68 8.76
C ILE A 491 -2.16 7.32 9.88
N ASP A 492 -2.86 6.49 10.67
CA ASP A 492 -3.63 6.89 11.87
C ASP A 492 -4.60 8.07 11.65
N SER A 493 -5.08 8.26 10.44
CA SER A 493 -5.95 9.38 10.10
C SER A 493 -7.42 8.98 10.20
N THR A 494 -8.25 9.95 10.57
CA THR A 494 -9.71 9.83 10.53
C THR A 494 -10.22 10.65 9.36
N ILE A 495 -10.88 9.99 8.41
CA ILE A 495 -11.44 10.65 7.23
C ILE A 495 -12.91 10.25 7.10
N THR A 496 -13.81 11.20 7.26
CA THR A 496 -15.26 10.95 7.23
C THR A 496 -15.93 11.70 6.09
N PRO A 497 -17.01 11.15 5.51
CA PRO A 497 -17.69 11.77 4.38
C PRO A 497 -18.36 13.07 4.82
N ARG A 498 -18.67 13.92 3.83
CA ARG A 498 -19.57 15.05 4.01
C ARG A 498 -21.04 14.60 4.15
N PHE A 499 -21.86 15.44 4.75
CA PHE A 499 -23.29 15.21 4.92
C PHE A 499 -24.04 15.30 3.58
N ASN A 500 -25.07 14.46 3.36
CA ASN A 500 -25.93 14.45 2.17
C ASN A 500 -25.21 14.32 0.81
N ALA A 501 -24.13 13.55 0.76
CA ALA A 501 -23.38 13.35 -0.47
C ALA A 501 -23.60 11.96 -1.05
N PRO A 502 -24.14 11.84 -2.28
CA PRO A 502 -24.19 10.59 -3.01
C PRO A 502 -22.91 10.31 -3.82
N ASP A 503 -21.91 11.18 -3.75
CA ASP A 503 -20.68 11.18 -4.55
C ASP A 503 -19.48 11.64 -3.70
N GLY A 504 -18.29 11.10 -4.00
CA GLY A 504 -17.05 11.43 -3.31
C GLY A 504 -16.18 10.22 -2.96
N TRP A 505 -15.04 10.51 -2.32
CA TRP A 505 -14.10 9.50 -1.82
C TRP A 505 -13.39 9.93 -0.54
N GLU A 506 -13.33 9.09 0.49
CA GLU A 506 -12.47 9.37 1.64
C GLU A 506 -10.99 9.30 1.23
N VAL A 507 -10.62 8.27 0.46
CA VAL A 507 -9.31 8.14 -0.18
C VAL A 507 -9.48 7.74 -1.65
N TYR A 508 -9.03 8.60 -2.56
CA TYR A 508 -8.90 8.32 -3.98
C TYR A 508 -7.44 8.44 -4.38
N ALA A 509 -6.66 7.37 -4.27
CA ALA A 509 -5.21 7.45 -4.36
C ALA A 509 -4.60 6.42 -5.30
N SER A 510 -3.66 6.89 -6.12
CA SER A 510 -2.76 6.05 -6.92
C SER A 510 -1.32 6.20 -6.45
N ALA A 511 -0.49 5.17 -6.57
CA ALA A 511 0.95 5.31 -6.37
C ALA A 511 1.74 4.10 -6.89
N THR A 512 3.03 4.25 -7.17
CA THR A 512 3.94 3.11 -7.32
C THR A 512 4.18 2.40 -5.99
N ARG A 513 4.32 3.16 -4.89
CA ARG A 513 4.41 2.61 -3.52
C ARG A 513 3.48 3.37 -2.59
N ALA A 514 2.56 2.68 -1.94
CA ALA A 514 1.64 3.28 -0.97
C ALA A 514 1.38 2.42 0.27
N SER A 515 1.18 3.09 1.40
CA SER A 515 0.87 2.49 2.68
C SER A 515 -0.32 3.22 3.31
N ILE A 516 -1.40 2.49 3.54
CA ILE A 516 -2.62 2.98 4.18
C ILE A 516 -2.81 2.14 5.44
N GLN A 517 -2.40 2.66 6.59
CA GLN A 517 -2.40 1.87 7.83
C GLN A 517 -2.98 2.56 9.06
N GLY A 518 -3.73 1.80 9.86
CA GLY A 518 -4.22 2.28 11.16
C GLY A 518 -5.35 3.30 11.10
N ASN A 519 -5.96 3.52 9.93
CA ASN A 519 -6.91 4.62 9.74
C ASN A 519 -8.35 4.26 10.13
N THR A 520 -9.17 5.29 10.34
CA THR A 520 -10.62 5.18 10.44
C THR A 520 -11.27 5.94 9.29
N PHE A 521 -11.91 5.23 8.36
CA PHE A 521 -12.50 5.84 7.16
C PHE A 521 -13.99 5.53 7.02
N GLY A 522 -14.71 6.51 6.47
CA GLY A 522 -16.08 6.35 6.04
C GLY A 522 -17.13 6.68 7.11
N ASN A 523 -18.33 6.16 6.92
CA ASN A 523 -19.50 6.47 7.74
C ASN A 523 -19.54 5.61 9.01
N MET A 524 -18.79 6.03 10.02
CA MET A 524 -18.73 5.35 11.32
C MET A 524 -20.04 5.49 12.13
N LEU A 525 -20.83 6.54 11.86
CA LEU A 525 -22.07 6.84 12.58
C LEU A 525 -23.28 6.04 12.07
N ASN A 526 -23.13 5.31 10.96
CA ASN A 526 -24.22 4.61 10.27
C ASN A 526 -25.39 5.56 9.91
N ASP A 527 -25.05 6.79 9.51
CA ASP A 527 -26.03 7.79 9.09
C ASP A 527 -26.38 7.58 7.61
N SER A 528 -27.64 7.30 7.29
CA SER A 528 -28.08 7.04 5.92
C SER A 528 -27.98 8.25 4.99
N SER A 529 -27.72 9.44 5.53
CA SER A 529 -27.43 10.66 4.75
C SER A 529 -25.97 10.78 4.29
N MET A 530 -25.08 9.90 4.76
CA MET A 530 -23.63 9.96 4.49
C MET A 530 -23.21 8.80 3.59
N GLY A 531 -22.50 9.06 2.50
CA GLY A 531 -22.19 7.98 1.57
C GLY A 531 -21.30 8.27 0.36
N SER A 532 -20.04 7.83 0.45
CA SER A 532 -19.07 7.89 -0.65
C SER A 532 -18.32 6.54 -0.83
N HIS A 533 -17.52 6.40 -1.89
CA HIS A 533 -16.57 5.29 -1.97
C HIS A 533 -15.48 5.49 -0.93
N VAL A 534 -15.27 4.54 -0.01
CA VAL A 534 -14.36 4.82 1.11
C VAL A 534 -12.90 4.82 0.70
N VAL A 535 -12.38 3.70 0.19
CA VAL A 535 -11.03 3.62 -0.36
C VAL A 535 -11.12 3.18 -1.81
N ARG A 536 -10.69 4.04 -2.73
CA ARG A 536 -10.61 3.74 -4.16
C ARG A 536 -9.19 3.93 -4.66
N ILE A 537 -8.67 2.89 -5.30
CA ILE A 537 -7.30 2.80 -5.79
C ILE A 537 -7.35 2.51 -7.29
N PRO A 538 -7.10 3.53 -8.14
CA PRO A 538 -7.03 3.36 -9.59
C PRO A 538 -5.77 2.65 -10.08
N TYR A 539 -4.67 2.84 -9.36
CA TYR A 539 -3.39 2.23 -9.68
C TYR A 539 -2.56 2.08 -8.41
N MET A 540 -2.07 0.87 -8.14
CA MET A 540 -1.06 0.66 -7.11
C MET A 540 -0.12 -0.47 -7.51
N GLU A 541 1.17 -0.18 -7.61
CA GLU A 541 2.17 -1.18 -8.05
C GLU A 541 2.75 -2.01 -6.91
N LYS A 542 2.84 -1.42 -5.72
CA LYS A 542 3.19 -2.08 -4.46
C LYS A 542 2.48 -1.36 -3.34
N GLY A 543 1.89 -2.09 -2.41
CA GLY A 543 1.37 -1.42 -1.24
C GLY A 543 0.77 -2.28 -0.15
N VAL A 544 0.51 -1.59 0.96
CA VAL A 544 -0.02 -2.17 2.19
C VAL A 544 -1.27 -1.40 2.57
N ILE A 545 -2.40 -2.09 2.65
CA ILE A 545 -3.65 -1.59 3.21
C ILE A 545 -3.90 -2.42 4.45
N ALA A 546 -3.51 -1.92 5.62
CA ALA A 546 -3.54 -2.74 6.84
C ALA A 546 -4.01 -2.07 8.12
N ASN A 547 -4.60 -2.86 9.02
CA ASN A 547 -5.05 -2.38 10.34
C ASN A 547 -6.05 -1.20 10.27
N ASN A 548 -6.78 -1.03 9.16
CA ASN A 548 -7.76 0.05 9.03
C ASN A 548 -9.15 -0.40 9.46
N THR A 549 -9.94 0.52 9.99
CA THR A 549 -11.40 0.39 10.09
C THR A 549 -12.05 1.17 8.96
N ILE A 550 -12.65 0.48 8.01
CA ILE A 550 -13.21 1.05 6.78
C ILE A 550 -14.70 0.74 6.78
N ALA A 551 -15.53 1.79 6.90
CA ALA A 551 -16.93 1.61 7.23
C ALA A 551 -17.88 2.24 6.22
N ARG A 552 -18.84 1.41 5.80
CA ARG A 552 -20.16 1.81 5.30
C ARG A 552 -20.12 2.84 4.17
N ALA A 553 -19.64 2.40 3.02
CA ALA A 553 -19.77 3.18 1.79
C ALA A 553 -21.23 3.55 1.52
N GLY A 554 -21.48 4.67 0.84
CA GLY A 554 -22.83 5.08 0.47
C GLY A 554 -23.43 4.26 -0.66
N GLN A 555 -24.67 4.58 -1.03
CA GLN A 555 -25.44 3.79 -1.98
C GLN A 555 -24.70 3.56 -3.32
N ASN A 556 -24.62 2.30 -3.75
CA ASN A 556 -23.91 1.84 -4.95
C ASN A 556 -22.38 2.03 -4.94
N GLN A 557 -21.78 2.26 -3.79
CA GLN A 557 -20.34 2.45 -3.64
C GLN A 557 -19.72 1.31 -2.81
N LEU A 558 -18.39 1.31 -2.71
CA LEU A 558 -17.59 0.24 -2.11
C LEU A 558 -16.76 0.76 -0.95
N ALA A 559 -16.59 -0.08 0.08
CA ALA A 559 -15.65 0.20 1.16
C ALA A 559 -14.21 0.17 0.63
N ILE A 560 -13.88 -0.83 -0.19
CA ILE A 560 -12.62 -0.88 -0.94
C ILE A 560 -12.90 -1.19 -2.41
N LYS A 561 -12.40 -0.33 -3.29
CA LYS A 561 -12.36 -0.56 -4.74
C LYS A 561 -10.92 -0.48 -5.22
N LEU A 562 -10.39 -1.62 -5.65
CA LEU A 562 -9.10 -1.72 -6.33
C LEU A 562 -9.36 -2.02 -7.80
N HIS A 563 -8.80 -1.21 -8.68
CA HIS A 563 -8.79 -1.44 -10.13
C HIS A 563 -7.42 -1.10 -10.71
N GLY A 564 -7.27 -1.20 -12.03
CA GLY A 564 -6.05 -0.87 -12.74
C GLY A 564 -6.29 0.28 -13.73
N GLN A 565 -5.23 0.64 -14.44
CA GLN A 565 -5.34 1.55 -15.57
C GLN A 565 -5.84 0.81 -16.81
N PRO A 566 -6.69 1.43 -17.63
CA PRO A 566 -7.15 0.84 -18.88
C PRO A 566 -5.98 0.56 -19.82
N TRP A 567 -5.85 -0.68 -20.31
CA TRP A 567 -4.78 -1.07 -21.23
C TRP A 567 -5.01 -0.50 -22.64
N CYS A 568 -6.24 -0.53 -23.15
CA CYS A 568 -6.83 0.32 -24.20
C CYS A 568 -8.36 0.17 -24.20
N GLU A 569 -9.08 1.13 -24.78
CA GLU A 569 -10.53 1.02 -24.97
C GLU A 569 -10.93 0.09 -26.12
N SER A 570 -12.16 -0.42 -26.06
CA SER A 570 -12.76 -1.27 -27.09
C SER A 570 -12.91 -0.62 -28.47
N ASN A 571 -12.86 0.71 -28.53
CA ASN A 571 -12.96 1.51 -29.75
C ASN A 571 -11.61 1.86 -30.37
N SER A 572 -10.49 1.45 -29.75
CA SER A 572 -9.15 1.76 -30.22
C SER A 572 -8.86 1.09 -31.57
N SER A 573 -8.50 1.87 -32.60
CA SER A 573 -8.00 1.29 -33.86
C SER A 573 -6.72 0.50 -33.62
N ALA A 574 -6.52 -0.60 -34.35
CA ALA A 574 -5.33 -1.43 -34.20
C ALA A 574 -4.04 -0.58 -34.33
N GLY A 575 -3.20 -0.57 -33.29
CA GLY A 575 -1.96 0.21 -33.23
C GLY A 575 -2.10 1.64 -32.68
N THR A 576 -3.29 2.02 -32.21
CA THR A 576 -3.56 3.30 -31.52
C THR A 576 -4.32 3.03 -30.23
N CYS A 577 -3.99 3.70 -29.13
CA CYS A 577 -4.72 3.58 -27.88
C CYS A 577 -5.50 4.87 -27.64
N THR A 578 -6.82 4.84 -27.73
CA THR A 578 -7.70 5.91 -27.29
C THR A 578 -8.03 5.70 -25.82
N VAL A 579 -7.85 6.75 -25.01
CA VAL A 579 -8.24 6.82 -23.60
C VAL A 579 -9.33 7.89 -23.51
N TYR A 580 -10.43 7.59 -22.81
CA TYR A 580 -11.62 8.43 -22.67
C TYR A 580 -11.26 9.89 -22.33
N ASP A 581 -11.73 10.82 -23.16
CA ASP A 581 -12.24 12.11 -22.70
C ASP A 581 -13.78 11.99 -22.61
N ASN A 582 -14.42 12.84 -21.80
CA ASN A 582 -15.79 12.65 -21.30
C ASN A 582 -16.95 12.81 -22.33
N GLU A 583 -16.82 12.40 -23.60
CA GLU A 583 -17.90 12.50 -24.60
C GLU A 583 -18.42 11.12 -25.12
N THR A 584 -19.70 10.82 -24.88
CA THR A 584 -20.44 9.56 -25.22
C THR A 584 -20.63 9.29 -26.74
N PRO A 585 -21.07 8.07 -27.18
CA PRO A 585 -20.54 6.69 -26.98
C PRO A 585 -20.38 5.89 -28.33
N PRO A 586 -19.72 4.70 -28.40
CA PRO A 586 -19.88 3.83 -29.59
C PRO A 586 -20.12 2.31 -29.34
N PRO A 587 -20.56 1.57 -30.40
CA PRO A 587 -21.04 0.19 -30.35
C PRO A 587 -19.94 -0.88 -30.48
N THR A 588 -20.35 -2.12 -30.17
CA THR A 588 -19.63 -3.40 -30.03
C THR A 588 -18.73 -3.79 -31.22
N TYR A 589 -17.43 -4.13 -31.02
CA TYR A 589 -16.59 -5.11 -31.77
C TYR A 589 -15.21 -5.37 -31.07
N THR A 590 -14.38 -6.24 -31.64
CA THR A 590 -13.34 -7.13 -31.03
C THR A 590 -11.90 -6.56 -30.93
N TYR A 591 -11.15 -6.93 -29.87
CA TYR A 591 -9.85 -6.37 -29.42
C TYR A 591 -8.57 -7.02 -29.99
N ALA A 592 -7.47 -6.27 -30.03
CA ALA A 592 -6.09 -6.75 -30.17
C ALA A 592 -5.28 -6.52 -28.88
N THR A 593 -4.55 -7.53 -28.41
CA THR A 593 -4.17 -7.76 -26.99
C THR A 593 -2.79 -7.23 -26.55
N ASN A 594 -2.13 -6.35 -27.32
CA ASN A 594 -0.69 -6.11 -27.20
C ASN A 594 -0.24 -4.64 -27.04
N THR A 595 -1.13 -3.68 -26.76
CA THR A 595 -0.74 -2.29 -26.47
C THR A 595 -0.88 -1.94 -24.98
N HIS A 596 0.20 -1.40 -24.42
CA HIS A 596 0.37 -0.98 -23.02
C HIS A 596 -0.34 0.37 -22.74
N PRO A 597 -0.80 0.66 -21.51
CA PRO A 597 -1.36 1.97 -21.18
C PRO A 597 -0.42 3.15 -21.55
N ILE A 598 -1.01 4.26 -21.98
CA ILE A 598 -0.32 5.45 -22.52
C ILE A 598 -0.03 6.52 -21.44
N GLY A 599 0.75 7.53 -21.80
CA GLY A 599 1.06 8.67 -20.95
C GLY A 599 2.00 8.30 -19.81
N ILE A 600 1.75 8.75 -18.57
CA ILE A 600 2.64 8.50 -17.43
C ILE A 600 2.82 7.00 -17.12
N PHE A 601 1.84 6.19 -17.53
CA PHE A 601 1.82 4.75 -17.29
C PHE A 601 2.65 3.95 -18.27
N ASN A 602 3.09 4.50 -19.40
CA ASN A 602 3.89 3.74 -20.39
C ASN A 602 5.25 3.25 -19.84
N THR A 603 5.66 3.78 -18.70
CA THR A 603 6.89 3.47 -17.96
C THR A 603 6.65 2.53 -16.76
N LEU A 604 5.40 2.27 -16.43
CA LEU A 604 4.96 1.53 -15.24
C LEU A 604 4.38 0.19 -15.63
N SER A 605 4.22 -0.75 -14.70
CA SER A 605 3.80 -2.13 -15.02
C SER A 605 2.49 -2.26 -15.82
N GLY A 606 1.63 -1.25 -15.75
CA GLY A 606 0.25 -1.28 -16.26
C GLY A 606 -0.69 -2.16 -15.43
N TYR A 607 -0.15 -2.90 -14.45
CA TYR A 607 -0.92 -3.69 -13.50
C TYR A 607 -1.05 -2.94 -12.18
N THR A 608 -2.20 -3.11 -11.55
CA THR A 608 -2.27 -2.96 -10.10
C THR A 608 -1.82 -4.28 -9.49
N GLU A 609 -0.69 -4.26 -8.77
CA GLU A 609 -0.03 -5.48 -8.33
C GLU A 609 0.70 -5.39 -6.99
N LYS A 610 1.11 -6.54 -6.44
CA LYS A 610 1.93 -6.66 -5.22
C LYS A 610 1.33 -5.90 -4.03
N ILE A 611 0.06 -6.18 -3.73
CA ILE A 611 -0.68 -5.50 -2.65
C ILE A 611 -1.03 -6.48 -1.55
N ILE A 612 -0.77 -6.05 -0.32
CA ILE A 612 -1.17 -6.72 0.90
C ILE A 612 -2.36 -5.97 1.52
N ILE A 613 -3.53 -6.60 1.54
CA ILE A 613 -4.73 -6.10 2.19
C ILE A 613 -4.94 -6.96 3.43
N ALA A 614 -4.49 -6.48 4.59
CA ALA A 614 -4.42 -7.33 5.77
C ALA A 614 -4.90 -6.68 7.06
N ASP A 615 -5.45 -7.49 7.97
CA ASP A 615 -5.76 -7.05 9.34
C ASP A 615 -6.76 -5.87 9.41
N ASN A 616 -7.56 -5.64 8.36
CA ASN A 616 -8.56 -4.57 8.32
C ASN A 616 -9.91 -5.05 8.87
N LYS A 617 -10.68 -4.13 9.47
CA LYS A 617 -12.11 -4.31 9.70
C LYS A 617 -12.87 -3.58 8.60
N ILE A 618 -13.58 -4.33 7.76
CA ILE A 618 -14.25 -3.81 6.56
C ILE A 618 -15.76 -4.00 6.74
N ILE A 619 -16.50 -2.90 6.87
CA ILE A 619 -17.91 -2.91 7.22
C ILE A 619 -18.75 -2.49 6.02
N GLY A 620 -19.65 -3.37 5.58
CA GLY A 620 -20.62 -3.11 4.52
C GLY A 620 -21.76 -2.19 4.97
N ALA A 621 -22.47 -1.62 3.99
CA ALA A 621 -23.67 -0.82 4.18
C ALA A 621 -24.86 -1.46 3.44
N ASP A 622 -25.81 -0.64 2.99
CA ASP A 622 -26.95 -1.05 2.17
C ASP A 622 -26.60 -1.24 0.68
N ASN A 623 -25.39 -1.72 0.39
CA ASN A 623 -24.87 -1.96 -0.96
C ASN A 623 -24.64 -3.43 -1.22
N PRO A 624 -24.74 -3.89 -2.47
CA PRO A 624 -24.60 -5.30 -2.79
C PRO A 624 -23.22 -5.88 -2.50
N TYR A 625 -22.14 -5.11 -2.56
CA TYR A 625 -20.78 -5.62 -2.36
C TYR A 625 -19.97 -4.74 -1.40
N THR A 626 -19.14 -5.38 -0.57
CA THR A 626 -18.29 -4.68 0.41
C THR A 626 -16.97 -4.26 -0.24
N MET A 627 -16.32 -5.17 -0.96
CA MET A 627 -15.02 -4.98 -1.59
C MET A 627 -15.00 -5.49 -3.04
N SER A 628 -14.27 -4.78 -3.91
CA SER A 628 -14.03 -5.19 -5.29
C SER A 628 -12.56 -5.07 -5.66
N VAL A 629 -12.00 -6.13 -6.26
CA VAL A 629 -10.66 -6.20 -6.87
C VAL A 629 -10.84 -6.62 -8.32
N ALA A 630 -11.30 -5.70 -9.15
CA ALA A 630 -11.69 -5.96 -10.53
C ALA A 630 -11.69 -4.66 -11.32
N SER A 631 -11.90 -4.74 -12.63
CA SER A 631 -12.08 -3.56 -13.48
C SER A 631 -13.14 -2.60 -12.92
N GLN A 632 -12.93 -1.30 -13.13
CA GLN A 632 -13.82 -0.25 -12.66
C GLN A 632 -15.21 -0.34 -13.28
N ASN A 633 -15.29 -0.87 -14.50
CA ASN A 633 -16.50 -1.06 -15.26
C ASN A 633 -16.35 -2.22 -16.26
N LEU A 634 -17.44 -2.57 -16.93
CA LEU A 634 -17.50 -3.66 -17.92
C LEU A 634 -17.04 -3.24 -19.33
N ASN A 635 -16.40 -2.08 -19.47
CA ASN A 635 -15.98 -1.52 -20.76
C ASN A 635 -14.46 -1.32 -20.85
N SER A 636 -13.72 -1.59 -19.77
CA SER A 636 -12.28 -1.37 -19.65
C SER A 636 -11.54 -2.68 -19.41
N ASP A 637 -10.41 -2.87 -20.10
CA ASP A 637 -9.42 -3.91 -19.80
C ASP A 637 -8.46 -3.37 -18.74
N GLU A 638 -8.69 -3.76 -17.48
CA GLU A 638 -7.89 -3.34 -16.34
C GLU A 638 -7.39 -4.57 -15.61
N ARG A 639 -6.08 -4.64 -15.40
CA ARG A 639 -5.44 -5.89 -15.01
C ARG A 639 -4.86 -5.80 -13.61
N LEU A 640 -5.16 -6.81 -12.82
CA LEU A 640 -4.75 -6.92 -11.41
C LEU A 640 -4.04 -8.25 -11.18
N ARG A 641 -2.94 -8.24 -10.43
CA ARG A 641 -2.25 -9.49 -10.05
C ARG A 641 -1.45 -9.42 -8.76
N ASP A 642 -1.05 -10.55 -8.23
CA ASP A 642 -0.18 -10.63 -7.05
C ASP A 642 -0.76 -9.87 -5.84
N ILE A 643 -2.00 -10.22 -5.48
CA ILE A 643 -2.73 -9.59 -4.38
C ILE A 643 -2.99 -10.60 -3.28
N ILE A 644 -2.71 -10.22 -2.04
CA ILE A 644 -3.02 -11.01 -0.84
C ILE A 644 -4.08 -10.27 -0.03
N VAL A 645 -5.19 -10.95 0.26
CA VAL A 645 -6.25 -10.49 1.16
C VAL A 645 -6.27 -11.43 2.36
N GLU A 646 -5.76 -10.99 3.50
CA GLU A 646 -5.60 -11.88 4.66
C GLU A 646 -5.91 -11.29 6.03
N ARG A 647 -6.41 -12.12 6.95
CA ARG A 647 -6.69 -11.70 8.35
C ARG A 647 -7.61 -10.48 8.48
N ASN A 648 -8.40 -10.19 7.44
CA ASN A 648 -9.41 -9.15 7.48
C ASN A 648 -10.67 -9.69 8.16
N TRP A 649 -11.38 -8.79 8.82
CA TRP A 649 -12.71 -9.03 9.35
C TRP A 649 -13.74 -8.27 8.52
N PHE A 650 -14.45 -9.00 7.67
CA PHE A 650 -15.57 -8.48 6.89
C PHE A 650 -16.84 -8.55 7.75
N VAL A 651 -17.58 -7.44 7.81
CA VAL A 651 -18.86 -7.34 8.51
C VAL A 651 -19.90 -6.83 7.54
N SER A 652 -20.92 -7.62 7.25
CA SER A 652 -22.02 -7.22 6.38
C SER A 652 -22.85 -6.08 6.96
N GLY A 653 -23.32 -5.18 6.10
CA GLY A 653 -24.50 -4.34 6.36
C GLY A 653 -25.79 -5.06 5.92
N THR A 654 -26.94 -4.43 6.15
CA THR A 654 -28.26 -5.01 5.84
C THR A 654 -28.49 -5.25 4.35
N GLY A 655 -28.00 -4.37 3.48
CA GLY A 655 -28.06 -4.56 2.02
C GLY A 655 -26.89 -5.35 1.42
N THR A 656 -25.92 -5.80 2.22
CA THR A 656 -24.74 -6.53 1.73
C THR A 656 -25.14 -7.90 1.16
N GLN A 657 -24.68 -8.17 -0.07
CA GLN A 657 -24.93 -9.41 -0.81
C GLN A 657 -23.66 -10.25 -0.98
N LEU A 658 -22.53 -9.58 -1.12
CA LEU A 658 -21.23 -10.14 -1.44
C LEU A 658 -20.14 -9.51 -0.58
N ALA A 659 -19.29 -10.33 0.03
CA ALA A 659 -18.15 -9.81 0.77
C ALA A 659 -17.06 -9.29 -0.19
N ILE A 660 -16.64 -10.12 -1.15
CA ILE A 660 -15.61 -9.74 -2.12
C ILE A 660 -15.91 -10.21 -3.55
N LEU A 661 -15.86 -9.28 -4.50
CA LEU A 661 -15.89 -9.54 -5.94
C LEU A 661 -14.50 -9.33 -6.53
N PHE A 662 -14.00 -10.25 -7.37
CA PHE A 662 -12.69 -10.03 -7.97
C PHE A 662 -12.48 -10.69 -9.34
N THR A 663 -11.62 -10.05 -10.13
CA THR A 663 -11.02 -10.59 -11.35
C THR A 663 -9.53 -10.24 -11.34
N ALA A 664 -8.67 -11.25 -11.19
CA ALA A 664 -7.24 -11.05 -11.05
C ALA A 664 -6.45 -12.29 -11.48
N LYS A 665 -5.15 -12.14 -11.68
CA LYS A 665 -4.20 -13.25 -11.82
C LYS A 665 -3.39 -13.38 -10.53
N ASP A 666 -3.09 -14.59 -10.05
CA ASP A 666 -2.22 -14.76 -8.87
C ASP A 666 -2.77 -14.00 -7.64
N MET A 667 -3.91 -14.43 -7.09
CA MET A 667 -4.51 -13.81 -5.90
C MET A 667 -4.72 -14.82 -4.79
N THR A 668 -4.39 -14.45 -3.55
CA THR A 668 -4.60 -15.28 -2.37
C THR A 668 -5.53 -14.59 -1.38
N ILE A 669 -6.63 -15.25 -1.03
CA ILE A 669 -7.60 -14.82 -0.02
C ILE A 669 -7.54 -15.83 1.12
N ARG A 670 -6.92 -15.47 2.25
CA ARG A 670 -6.67 -16.44 3.33
C ARG A 670 -6.87 -15.93 4.74
N ASN A 671 -7.21 -16.82 5.67
CA ASN A 671 -7.37 -16.49 7.09
C ASN A 671 -8.31 -15.30 7.34
N ASN A 672 -9.30 -15.03 6.48
CA ASN A 672 -10.26 -13.95 6.75
C ASN A 672 -11.43 -14.47 7.58
N ILE A 673 -11.97 -13.61 8.43
CA ILE A 673 -13.26 -13.81 9.10
C ILE A 673 -14.30 -13.02 8.34
N VAL A 674 -15.39 -13.67 7.95
CA VAL A 674 -16.45 -13.08 7.13
C VAL A 674 -17.77 -13.24 7.84
N ASP A 675 -18.24 -12.16 8.48
CA ASP A 675 -19.51 -12.09 9.16
C ASP A 675 -20.59 -11.53 8.22
N MET A 676 -21.31 -12.45 7.58
CA MET A 676 -22.46 -12.18 6.74
C MET A 676 -23.77 -12.32 7.54
N ASN A 677 -23.82 -12.03 8.84
CA ASN A 677 -25.06 -12.20 9.61
C ASN A 677 -26.17 -11.22 9.18
N LEU A 678 -25.82 -9.96 8.87
CA LEU A 678 -26.81 -8.89 8.62
C LEU A 678 -27.33 -8.77 7.18
N GLY A 679 -26.56 -9.19 6.17
CA GLY A 679 -27.00 -9.08 4.75
C GLY A 679 -28.30 -9.83 4.39
N ILE A 680 -28.68 -9.83 3.11
CA ILE A 680 -29.90 -10.51 2.62
C ILE A 680 -29.65 -11.59 1.55
N TYR A 681 -28.56 -11.46 0.80
CA TYR A 681 -28.03 -12.46 -0.15
C TYR A 681 -26.56 -12.69 0.23
N LYS A 682 -25.99 -13.88 -0.03
CA LYS A 682 -24.87 -14.31 0.82
C LYS A 682 -23.79 -15.07 0.08
N THR A 683 -23.11 -14.40 -0.83
CA THR A 683 -21.86 -14.93 -1.39
C THR A 683 -20.67 -14.41 -0.57
N PHE A 684 -19.74 -15.28 -0.16
CA PHE A 684 -18.49 -14.79 0.40
C PHE A 684 -17.59 -14.26 -0.72
N ALA A 685 -17.15 -15.13 -1.62
CA ALA A 685 -16.19 -14.79 -2.67
C ALA A 685 -16.79 -15.07 -4.05
N ASN A 686 -16.76 -14.08 -4.94
CA ASN A 686 -17.18 -14.23 -6.32
C ASN A 686 -15.96 -14.01 -7.24
N VAL A 687 -15.51 -15.12 -7.86
CA VAL A 687 -14.52 -15.09 -8.94
C VAL A 687 -15.27 -14.63 -10.19
N PHE A 688 -15.18 -13.34 -10.48
CA PHE A 688 -15.91 -12.67 -11.53
C PHE A 688 -15.13 -12.67 -12.85
N ASP A 689 -15.85 -12.51 -13.95
CA ASP A 689 -15.29 -12.21 -15.27
C ASP A 689 -16.09 -11.06 -15.92
N PRO A 690 -15.50 -9.88 -16.13
CA PRO A 690 -16.16 -8.77 -16.81
C PRO A 690 -16.32 -9.00 -18.32
N GLY A 691 -15.62 -9.98 -18.91
CA GLY A 691 -15.54 -10.21 -20.35
C GLY A 691 -14.62 -9.23 -21.10
N THR A 692 -14.19 -8.14 -20.45
CA THR A 692 -13.26 -7.14 -21.03
C THR A 692 -11.83 -7.26 -20.56
N SER A 693 -11.57 -8.00 -19.49
CA SER A 693 -10.24 -8.25 -18.93
C SER A 693 -9.93 -9.75 -18.99
N PRO A 694 -8.65 -10.16 -18.99
CA PRO A 694 -8.30 -11.58 -18.91
C PRO A 694 -9.01 -12.29 -17.73
N PRO A 695 -9.56 -13.50 -17.94
CA PRO A 695 -10.23 -14.24 -16.88
C PRO A 695 -9.30 -14.51 -15.68
N SER A 696 -9.92 -14.70 -14.52
CA SER A 696 -9.18 -15.04 -13.31
C SER A 696 -8.37 -16.32 -13.46
N ASN A 697 -7.12 -16.29 -13.03
CA ASN A 697 -6.21 -17.43 -13.11
C ASN A 697 -5.30 -17.52 -11.88
N ASN A 698 -5.11 -18.73 -11.36
CA ASN A 698 -4.30 -19.02 -10.17
C ASN A 698 -4.80 -18.25 -8.92
N ILE A 699 -6.02 -18.58 -8.50
CA ILE A 699 -6.65 -17.99 -7.32
C ILE A 699 -6.63 -18.99 -6.18
N LYS A 700 -6.23 -18.56 -4.99
CA LYS A 700 -6.20 -19.37 -3.78
C LYS A 700 -7.13 -18.80 -2.72
N ILE A 701 -8.13 -19.56 -2.31
CA ILE A 701 -9.07 -19.21 -1.24
C ILE A 701 -8.86 -20.23 -0.13
N LEU A 702 -8.12 -19.85 0.90
CA LEU A 702 -7.53 -20.78 1.87
C LEU A 702 -7.90 -20.42 3.31
N ASN A 703 -8.31 -21.38 4.14
CA ASN A 703 -8.42 -21.15 5.59
C ASN A 703 -9.30 -19.93 5.98
N ASN A 704 -10.35 -19.61 5.24
CA ASN A 704 -11.27 -18.55 5.63
C ASN A 704 -12.39 -19.12 6.53
N THR A 705 -12.84 -18.34 7.52
CA THR A 705 -14.03 -18.67 8.33
C THR A 705 -15.17 -17.74 7.98
N VAL A 706 -16.29 -18.29 7.55
CA VAL A 706 -17.47 -17.56 7.09
C VAL A 706 -18.66 -17.92 7.95
N TYR A 707 -19.38 -16.92 8.45
CA TYR A 707 -20.62 -17.06 9.20
C TYR A 707 -21.74 -16.29 8.54
N GLY A 708 -22.94 -16.85 8.52
CA GLY A 708 -24.11 -16.19 7.93
C GLY A 708 -25.40 -16.44 8.70
N GLY A 709 -26.28 -15.43 8.64
CA GLY A 709 -27.60 -15.41 9.26
C GLY A 709 -28.71 -16.02 8.39
N ALA A 710 -29.97 -15.67 8.68
CA ALA A 710 -31.15 -16.24 8.01
C ALA A 710 -31.30 -15.81 6.55
N GLY A 711 -31.59 -16.76 5.65
CA GLY A 711 -31.78 -16.53 4.22
C GLY A 711 -32.10 -17.81 3.44
N ASN A 712 -32.52 -17.67 2.18
CA ASN A 712 -32.92 -18.83 1.35
C ASN A 712 -31.72 -19.58 0.73
N GLU A 713 -30.59 -18.91 0.51
CA GLU A 713 -29.40 -19.44 -0.19
C GLU A 713 -28.12 -18.77 0.32
N PHE A 714 -27.01 -19.52 0.36
CA PHE A 714 -25.67 -19.01 0.69
C PHE A 714 -24.63 -19.73 -0.16
N VAL A 715 -23.72 -18.98 -0.78
CA VAL A 715 -22.60 -19.55 -1.56
C VAL A 715 -21.28 -19.14 -0.91
N GLY A 716 -20.45 -20.12 -0.52
CA GLY A 716 -19.10 -19.85 -0.03
C GLY A 716 -18.24 -19.19 -1.11
N VAL A 717 -18.00 -19.92 -2.18
CA VAL A 717 -17.24 -19.45 -3.34
C VAL A 717 -18.04 -19.68 -4.61
N GLU A 718 -18.22 -18.64 -5.40
CA GLU A 718 -18.78 -18.71 -6.75
C GLU A 718 -17.67 -18.55 -7.79
N ILE A 719 -17.60 -19.48 -8.75
CA ILE A 719 -16.54 -19.56 -9.73
C ILE A 719 -17.10 -19.37 -11.14
N HIS A 720 -16.72 -18.28 -11.80
CA HIS A 720 -17.10 -18.03 -13.19
C HIS A 720 -16.55 -19.11 -14.14
N PRO A 721 -17.30 -19.57 -15.18
CA PRO A 721 -16.89 -20.66 -16.07
C PRO A 721 -15.60 -20.45 -16.86
N THR A 722 -15.10 -19.23 -17.01
CA THR A 722 -13.85 -18.90 -17.72
C THR A 722 -12.63 -18.93 -16.81
N ALA A 723 -12.82 -18.95 -15.48
CA ALA A 723 -11.73 -18.92 -14.53
C ALA A 723 -10.93 -20.23 -14.55
N THR A 724 -9.62 -20.16 -14.32
CA THR A 724 -8.71 -21.32 -14.35
C THR A 724 -7.85 -21.41 -13.11
N ASN A 725 -7.44 -22.63 -12.74
CA ASN A 725 -6.49 -22.89 -11.64
C ASN A 725 -6.97 -22.27 -10.30
N ILE A 726 -8.20 -22.59 -9.92
CA ILE A 726 -8.82 -22.07 -8.68
C ILE A 726 -8.64 -23.10 -7.57
N SER A 727 -8.09 -22.70 -6.43
CA SER A 727 -7.93 -23.54 -5.25
C SER A 727 -8.84 -23.04 -4.13
N VAL A 728 -9.75 -23.89 -3.66
CA VAL A 728 -10.62 -23.63 -2.50
C VAL A 728 -10.33 -24.71 -1.46
N VAL A 729 -9.52 -24.41 -0.46
CA VAL A 729 -9.00 -25.43 0.47
C VAL A 729 -9.08 -24.95 1.93
N ASN A 730 -9.40 -25.84 2.86
CA ASN A 730 -9.44 -25.57 4.30
C ASN A 730 -10.41 -24.44 4.71
N ASN A 731 -11.44 -24.09 3.93
CA ASN A 731 -12.39 -23.06 4.33
C ASN A 731 -13.50 -23.63 5.22
N LEU A 732 -13.91 -22.84 6.23
CA LEU A 732 -14.98 -23.16 7.16
C LEU A 732 -16.18 -22.26 6.91
N LEU A 733 -17.33 -22.85 6.61
CA LEU A 733 -18.60 -22.15 6.40
C LEU A 733 -19.63 -22.61 7.43
N SER A 734 -20.19 -21.67 8.20
CA SER A 734 -21.29 -21.93 9.12
C SER A 734 -22.45 -20.97 8.91
N VAL A 735 -23.54 -21.49 8.33
CA VAL A 735 -24.66 -20.69 7.85
C VAL A 735 -25.97 -21.30 8.35
N PRO A 736 -26.17 -21.35 9.68
CA PRO A 736 -27.23 -22.12 10.33
C PRO A 736 -28.65 -21.82 9.84
N ALA A 737 -28.87 -20.61 9.32
CA ALA A 737 -30.18 -20.16 8.91
C ALA A 737 -30.34 -20.03 7.38
N ALA A 738 -29.38 -20.57 6.60
CA ALA A 738 -29.51 -20.75 5.16
C ALA A 738 -30.23 -22.08 4.84
N LEU A 739 -31.24 -22.05 3.96
CA LEU A 739 -31.97 -23.25 3.55
C LEU A 739 -31.13 -24.16 2.63
N ASN A 740 -30.40 -23.58 1.68
CA ASN A 740 -29.61 -24.31 0.69
C ASN A 740 -28.18 -23.76 0.61
N PRO A 741 -27.34 -23.95 1.63
CA PRO A 741 -25.97 -23.48 1.59
C PRO A 741 -25.09 -24.39 0.72
N VAL A 742 -24.19 -23.78 -0.04
CA VAL A 742 -23.22 -24.48 -0.87
C VAL A 742 -21.83 -23.91 -0.60
N MET A 743 -20.84 -24.79 -0.40
CA MET A 743 -19.45 -24.35 -0.22
C MET A 743 -18.87 -23.75 -1.51
N ILE A 744 -19.10 -24.41 -2.65
CA ILE A 744 -18.58 -24.00 -3.97
C ILE A 744 -19.67 -24.14 -5.03
N SER A 745 -19.91 -23.07 -5.78
CA SER A 745 -20.74 -23.06 -6.98
C SER A 745 -19.88 -22.80 -8.22
N GLY A 746 -20.04 -23.63 -9.26
CA GLY A 746 -19.23 -23.57 -10.48
C GLY A 746 -17.91 -24.34 -10.39
N THR A 747 -17.38 -24.73 -11.56
CA THR A 747 -16.13 -25.51 -11.68
C THR A 747 -14.96 -24.73 -12.27
N GLY A 748 -15.22 -23.52 -12.79
CA GLY A 748 -14.31 -22.86 -13.73
C GLY A 748 -14.11 -23.67 -15.03
N ALA A 749 -13.19 -23.22 -15.86
CA ALA A 749 -12.83 -23.86 -17.13
C ALA A 749 -11.92 -25.09 -16.92
N SER A 750 -10.94 -25.00 -16.03
CA SER A 750 -10.02 -26.10 -15.68
C SER A 750 -9.22 -25.81 -14.41
N GLY A 751 -8.63 -26.85 -13.81
CA GLY A 751 -7.69 -26.70 -12.69
C GLY A 751 -8.32 -26.37 -11.33
N LEU A 752 -9.62 -26.64 -11.12
CA LEU A 752 -10.24 -26.52 -9.81
C LEU A 752 -9.65 -27.55 -8.84
N VAL A 753 -9.07 -27.08 -7.74
CA VAL A 753 -8.67 -27.88 -6.58
C VAL A 753 -9.59 -27.54 -5.43
N GLN A 754 -10.33 -28.52 -4.94
CA GLN A 754 -11.15 -28.38 -3.73
C GLN A 754 -10.79 -29.49 -2.74
N SER A 755 -10.45 -29.13 -1.50
CA SER A 755 -10.09 -30.12 -0.47
C SER A 755 -10.36 -29.59 0.92
N ASN A 756 -10.74 -30.48 1.85
CA ASN A 756 -10.82 -30.20 3.29
C ASN A 756 -11.61 -28.91 3.64
N ASN A 757 -12.62 -28.55 2.85
CA ASN A 757 -13.55 -27.48 3.24
C ASN A 757 -14.66 -28.08 4.10
N LEU A 758 -15.10 -27.35 5.12
CA LEU A 758 -16.17 -27.78 6.02
C LEU A 758 -17.34 -26.82 5.95
N LEU A 759 -18.50 -27.34 5.54
CA LEU A 759 -19.80 -26.67 5.67
C LEU A 759 -20.55 -27.31 6.84
N SER A 760 -20.84 -26.55 7.89
CA SER A 760 -21.62 -27.04 9.04
C SER A 760 -22.51 -25.95 9.63
N ASN A 761 -23.80 -26.26 9.71
CA ASN A 761 -24.85 -25.36 10.20
C ASN A 761 -25.06 -25.43 11.72
N SER A 762 -24.07 -25.93 12.46
CA SER A 762 -24.13 -26.08 13.93
C SER A 762 -23.07 -25.20 14.60
N PRO A 763 -23.25 -23.87 14.68
CA PRO A 763 -22.22 -22.95 15.16
C PRO A 763 -21.77 -23.26 16.60
N ALA A 764 -22.67 -23.71 17.48
CA ALA A 764 -22.33 -24.12 18.84
C ALA A 764 -21.32 -25.29 18.92
N SER A 765 -21.28 -26.14 17.89
CA SER A 765 -20.30 -27.23 17.78
C SER A 765 -18.98 -26.78 17.14
N LEU A 766 -18.97 -25.67 16.41
CA LEU A 766 -17.83 -25.19 15.65
C LEU A 766 -17.00 -24.16 16.42
N PHE A 767 -17.67 -23.17 17.01
CA PHE A 767 -17.06 -21.96 17.53
C PHE A 767 -17.17 -21.87 19.05
N ILE A 768 -16.33 -21.03 19.65
CA ILE A 768 -16.41 -20.67 21.08
C ILE A 768 -17.78 -20.04 21.40
N SER A 769 -18.31 -19.22 20.50
CA SER A 769 -19.68 -18.67 20.60
C SER A 769 -20.59 -19.20 19.51
N ALA A 770 -21.81 -19.61 19.88
CA ALA A 770 -22.84 -19.99 18.90
C ALA A 770 -23.37 -18.81 18.06
N SER A 771 -23.15 -17.57 18.54
CA SER A 771 -23.53 -16.32 17.89
C SER A 771 -22.33 -15.37 17.94
N PRO A 772 -21.30 -15.60 17.11
CA PRO A 772 -20.07 -14.82 17.16
C PRO A 772 -20.31 -13.37 16.70
N VAL A 773 -19.74 -12.39 17.41
CA VAL A 773 -19.87 -10.95 17.09
C VAL A 773 -18.54 -10.20 17.15
N ASN A 774 -17.51 -10.82 17.74
CA ASN A 774 -16.12 -10.37 17.71
C ASN A 774 -15.25 -11.45 17.07
N PRO A 775 -14.06 -11.11 16.53
CA PRO A 775 -13.15 -12.09 15.93
C PRO A 775 -12.90 -13.29 16.84
N ALA A 776 -12.51 -13.08 18.10
CA ALA A 776 -12.20 -14.17 19.03
C ALA A 776 -13.35 -15.17 19.25
N ASP A 777 -14.60 -14.75 19.04
CA ASP A 777 -15.78 -15.62 19.19
C ASP A 777 -15.81 -16.75 18.13
N PHE A 778 -15.16 -16.52 16.98
CA PHE A 778 -15.02 -17.48 15.87
C PHE A 778 -13.94 -18.54 16.11
N GLY A 779 -13.18 -18.45 17.22
CA GLY A 779 -12.22 -19.48 17.60
C GLY A 779 -12.88 -20.85 17.71
N LEU A 780 -12.13 -21.92 17.44
CA LEU A 780 -12.71 -23.26 17.39
C LEU A 780 -13.07 -23.78 18.79
N ASN A 781 -14.24 -24.40 18.91
CA ASN A 781 -14.61 -25.16 20.10
C ASN A 781 -13.69 -26.38 20.23
N ALA A 782 -13.38 -26.81 21.46
CA ALA A 782 -12.65 -28.05 21.75
C ALA A 782 -13.23 -29.30 21.05
N THR A 783 -14.54 -29.36 20.81
CA THR A 783 -15.18 -30.47 20.09
C THR A 783 -15.41 -30.19 18.61
N SER A 784 -14.82 -29.13 18.06
CA SER A 784 -15.08 -28.71 16.68
C SER A 784 -14.58 -29.74 15.68
N PRO A 785 -15.41 -30.17 14.71
CA PRO A 785 -14.97 -31.04 13.62
C PRO A 785 -14.01 -30.35 12.64
N ALA A 786 -13.78 -29.04 12.79
CA ALA A 786 -12.77 -28.31 12.01
C ALA A 786 -11.35 -28.54 12.53
N ARG A 787 -11.20 -29.01 13.78
CA ARG A 787 -9.90 -29.24 14.41
C ARG A 787 -9.19 -30.42 13.77
N GLU A 788 -7.91 -30.27 13.48
CA GLU A 788 -7.02 -31.28 12.93
C GLU A 788 -7.64 -31.99 11.71
N ALA A 789 -8.37 -31.22 10.89
CA ALA A 789 -9.13 -31.73 9.75
C ALA A 789 -8.72 -31.08 8.42
N GLY A 790 -7.82 -30.09 8.47
CA GLY A 790 -7.30 -29.35 7.34
C GLY A 790 -6.17 -30.09 6.63
N SER A 791 -6.01 -29.77 5.34
CA SER A 791 -4.88 -30.18 4.52
C SER A 791 -3.62 -29.40 4.91
N SER A 792 -2.52 -30.11 5.10
CA SER A 792 -1.18 -29.53 5.33
C SER A 792 -0.51 -29.01 4.06
N ALA A 793 -1.07 -29.32 2.88
CA ALA A 793 -0.50 -28.96 1.59
C ALA A 793 -0.71 -27.49 1.20
N VAL A 794 -1.34 -26.68 2.06
CA VAL A 794 -1.54 -25.25 1.83
C VAL A 794 -0.38 -24.43 2.38
N PRO A 795 0.03 -23.33 1.71
CA PRO A 795 1.08 -22.46 2.16
C PRO A 795 0.54 -21.39 3.14
N VAL A 796 -0.06 -21.85 4.24
CA VAL A 796 -0.59 -21.01 5.32
C VAL A 796 0.11 -21.43 6.61
N ARG A 797 0.92 -20.54 7.18
CA ARG A 797 1.84 -20.87 8.30
C ARG A 797 1.42 -20.27 9.64
N SER A 798 0.47 -19.34 9.62
CA SER A 798 -0.19 -18.84 10.81
C SER A 798 -1.69 -18.70 10.61
N ASP A 799 -2.42 -18.53 11.69
CA ASP A 799 -3.86 -18.25 11.68
C ASP A 799 -4.17 -16.73 11.64
N PHE A 800 -5.44 -16.39 11.86
CA PHE A 800 -5.94 -15.02 11.97
C PHE A 800 -5.22 -14.19 13.04
N PHE A 801 -4.85 -14.81 14.15
CA PHE A 801 -4.17 -14.17 15.27
C PHE A 801 -2.64 -14.24 15.19
N LEU A 802 -2.09 -14.76 14.09
CA LEU A 802 -0.66 -15.03 13.88
C LEU A 802 -0.12 -16.16 14.78
N THR A 803 -1.00 -16.99 15.34
CA THR A 803 -0.62 -18.24 15.98
C THR A 803 -0.06 -19.18 14.91
N GLY A 804 1.11 -19.77 15.16
CA GLY A 804 1.76 -20.66 14.20
C GLY A 804 0.96 -21.94 13.98
N ARG A 805 0.81 -22.37 12.73
CA ARG A 805 0.22 -23.65 12.37
C ARG A 805 1.29 -24.73 12.34
N PRO A 806 1.00 -25.96 12.81
CA PRO A 806 1.93 -27.08 12.70
C PRO A 806 2.19 -27.43 11.23
N LEU A 807 3.37 -27.99 10.95
CA LEU A 807 3.75 -28.49 9.61
C LEU A 807 3.01 -29.78 9.22
N GLY A 808 2.28 -30.38 10.18
CA GLY A 808 1.46 -31.57 10.02
C GLY A 808 0.01 -31.23 9.72
N ILE A 809 -0.91 -31.91 10.37
CA ILE A 809 -2.34 -31.65 10.25
C ILE A 809 -2.63 -30.27 10.84
N THR A 810 -3.44 -29.47 10.15
CA THR A 810 -3.82 -28.10 10.55
C THR A 810 -5.33 -28.01 10.68
N ASP A 811 -5.82 -26.99 11.34
CA ASP A 811 -7.26 -26.73 11.44
C ASP A 811 -7.88 -26.14 10.17
N ILE A 812 -9.15 -26.46 9.93
CA ILE A 812 -9.98 -25.83 8.90
C ILE A 812 -10.45 -24.45 9.41
N GLY A 813 -10.42 -23.46 8.52
CA GLY A 813 -10.84 -22.09 8.80
C GLY A 813 -9.69 -21.19 9.27
N ALA A 814 -10.05 -19.98 9.69
CA ALA A 814 -9.12 -18.90 10.00
C ALA A 814 -8.39 -19.04 11.34
N TYR A 815 -8.65 -20.12 12.09
CA TYR A 815 -8.15 -20.35 13.44
C TYR A 815 -7.28 -21.60 13.49
N GLU A 816 -6.34 -21.60 14.43
CA GLU A 816 -5.66 -22.80 14.93
C GLU A 816 -5.95 -22.90 16.44
N TYR A 817 -6.33 -24.09 16.92
CA TYR A 817 -6.80 -24.36 18.28
C TYR A 817 -5.70 -24.65 19.29
#